data_AF-A0A843LL91-F1
#
_entry.id   AF-A0A843LL91-F1
#
_cell.length_a   1.000
_cell.length_b   1.000
_cell.length_c   1.000
_cell.angle_alpha   90.00
_cell.angle_beta   90.00
_cell.angle_gamma   90.00
#
_symmetry.space_group_name_H-M   'P 1'
#
loop_
_entity.id
_entity.type
_entity.pdbx_description
1 polymer ?
#
loop_
_entity_poly.entity_id
_entity_poly.type
_entity_poly.pdbx_seq_one_letter_code
_entity_poly.pdbx_strand_id
1 'polypeptide(L)'
;MRKEGTCLLIFSLFLLSLSSPGGVSAEPIDAQNTDLWDIVEDAYVYCYPLVVVDATQKKFTNTEVPNPTQAPINQLAHSNFVFTAENRLVVSPNVDDIYSSAFLDLNNTAFVFVKPPTYRFCSAQFLDAYTNTIDVVGSGSKTDNPEDEVICLITGKDYQGDVPDGMKHIMIPTDMAWIIIRTVVNGPSDIPNVTAIQQKMLLMPLDIYLNNEIYVPEKGTYNEKYNFNPAEYVFNMSAEEFFTTANTLMIKNPPSPADTEILEKMKQINVGPGLIFDAAILGPDGPERWNSMVGQIEFDLIGKTKEYMNALDGWKFYGEPIGEWGTAYAYRGLIAIKGLGANPMYVAVYPEADTDADGQQLSGANKYTLHIEKDMLPPVIKDGFWSFTVYGSDDFLIPNEINRYCINDRSNVTFNEDGSLDILIQAEKPSDDMIDNWLPVGTGEFRINLRIYGPDLEKITSSWTPPKIVQNSVPADISNEKSTKIWETVKDAYIFCYPLVLMDATMREHTNTVEPTNEKAPANQFQHDDQLKNADWRNVVSPNVDTLYSQAFLDLNSTALVFVKPKVDRFCSVQVMDAYSNTIDVIGSGGGATNPNDEEICLISGRGYQGEIPEGMTHISVPTNMAWIIVRIVCNGPDDLTNIEAIQKQLILVPLENYLNNDTYTPPKGSYNEENNFRPGDYVANLSPEEFFHAANRLMISNPPAPEDRPIVEKMKGINVGPGLEFDGKILGEDASAQWHQMLDSMNPVLSTYFLSFTENIGGWVYYPDPIAEWGTDYPYRAIIAQVAFGANPTYVAIYPETAYDSENQKVNGQNSYLLHFDEGMLPPVLEGGFWSVTAYGSDSFLIPNEINRYSIQDRSNVTYNDDGSLDILLQAEKPDDELLNNWLPVGNEDFHLIMRIYLPDMDKITTTWRVPEITR
;
A
#
# COMPACT_ATOMS: atom_id res chain seq x y z
N MET A 1 0.15 32.75 -53.37
CA MET A 1 0.88 34.00 -53.06
C MET A 1 1.87 33.64 -51.95
N ARG A 2 3.12 33.32 -52.29
CA ARG A 2 4.31 34.20 -52.20
C ARG A 2 4.48 34.74 -50.76
N LYS A 3 5.54 34.53 -49.99
CA LYS A 3 6.98 34.21 -50.23
C LYS A 3 7.63 33.91 -48.84
N GLU A 4 8.44 32.87 -48.65
CA GLU A 4 9.93 32.74 -48.83
C GLU A 4 10.85 33.34 -47.75
N GLY A 5 11.88 32.56 -47.37
CA GLY A 5 13.21 32.98 -46.85
C GLY A 5 13.52 32.47 -45.43
N THR A 6 14.29 31.43 -45.10
CA THR A 6 15.56 30.79 -45.59
C THR A 6 16.87 31.46 -45.10
N CYS A 7 17.73 30.61 -44.47
CA CYS A 7 19.22 30.63 -44.32
C CYS A 7 19.89 31.56 -43.27
N LEU A 8 20.71 31.09 -42.31
CA LEU A 8 22.03 30.40 -42.30
C LEU A 8 23.24 31.36 -42.20
N LEU A 9 24.23 31.00 -41.35
CA LEU A 9 25.70 31.30 -41.35
C LEU A 9 26.37 32.18 -40.24
N ILE A 10 27.12 31.49 -39.34
CA ILE A 10 28.61 31.47 -39.16
C ILE A 10 29.40 32.57 -38.37
N PHE A 11 30.17 32.06 -37.37
CA PHE A 11 31.52 32.37 -36.82
C PHE A 11 31.91 33.72 -36.13
N SER A 12 32.21 33.58 -34.82
CA SER A 12 33.54 33.73 -34.16
C SER A 12 34.23 35.07 -33.81
N LEU A 13 34.57 35.16 -32.50
CA LEU A 13 35.90 35.39 -31.87
C LEU A 13 36.37 36.78 -31.31
N PHE A 14 36.99 36.67 -30.13
CA PHE A 14 37.84 37.56 -29.28
C PHE A 14 37.15 38.58 -28.34
N LEU A 15 37.08 38.34 -27.02
CA LEU A 15 38.10 38.43 -25.93
C LEU A 15 38.41 39.86 -25.45
N LEU A 16 38.05 40.14 -24.20
CA LEU A 16 38.87 40.93 -23.28
C LEU A 16 38.60 40.48 -21.84
N SER A 17 39.63 39.86 -21.27
CA SER A 17 39.78 39.37 -19.91
C SER A 17 40.02 40.51 -18.91
N LEU A 18 39.39 40.44 -17.75
CA LEU A 18 39.92 40.95 -16.49
C LEU A 18 39.80 39.85 -15.44
N SER A 19 40.93 39.44 -14.88
CA SER A 19 41.10 38.33 -13.95
C SER A 19 40.99 38.76 -12.48
N SER A 20 39.98 38.19 -11.80
CA SER A 20 39.95 37.52 -10.46
C SER A 20 40.38 38.27 -9.17
N PRO A 21 39.76 37.90 -8.02
CA PRO A 21 40.23 36.73 -7.26
C PRO A 21 39.13 35.79 -6.71
N GLY A 22 39.35 34.48 -6.90
CA GLY A 22 39.05 33.43 -5.92
C GLY A 22 37.61 33.01 -5.67
N GLY A 23 36.99 32.28 -6.60
CA GLY A 23 35.93 31.32 -6.30
C GLY A 23 36.48 29.92 -6.54
N VAL A 24 36.48 29.07 -5.51
CA VAL A 24 36.83 27.64 -5.65
C VAL A 24 35.72 27.01 -6.48
N SER A 25 36.01 26.62 -7.71
CA SER A 25 35.14 25.73 -8.48
C SER A 25 35.29 24.33 -7.91
N ALA A 26 34.19 23.73 -7.46
CA ALA A 26 34.16 22.30 -7.16
C ALA A 26 34.55 21.52 -8.43
N GLU A 27 35.50 20.60 -8.29
CA GLU A 27 35.78 19.59 -9.31
C GLU A 27 34.57 18.65 -9.45
N PRO A 28 34.36 18.00 -10.61
CA PRO A 28 33.35 16.96 -10.74
C PRO A 28 33.70 15.82 -9.78
N ILE A 29 32.75 15.45 -8.93
CA ILE A 29 32.94 14.40 -7.93
C ILE A 29 32.97 13.03 -8.62
N ASP A 30 33.98 12.26 -8.24
CA ASP A 30 34.16 10.83 -8.50
C ASP A 30 33.03 10.03 -7.83
N ALA A 31 32.26 9.31 -8.64
CA ALA A 31 31.07 8.57 -8.25
C ALA A 31 31.44 7.30 -7.46
N GLN A 32 31.45 7.39 -6.12
CA GLN A 32 31.30 6.23 -5.24
C GLN A 32 30.29 6.52 -4.13
N ASN A 33 29.13 5.85 -4.23
CA ASN A 33 28.13 5.56 -3.19
C ASN A 33 27.24 6.69 -2.63
N THR A 34 26.21 7.11 -3.38
CA THR A 34 24.79 7.37 -2.98
C THR A 34 24.03 7.80 -4.26
N ASP A 35 22.81 7.33 -4.53
CA ASP A 35 22.03 7.81 -5.69
C ASP A 35 21.68 9.30 -5.48
N LEU A 36 21.80 10.13 -6.52
CA LEU A 36 21.43 11.54 -6.48
C LEU A 36 19.99 11.72 -5.98
N TRP A 37 19.08 10.83 -6.40
CA TRP A 37 17.67 10.91 -6.04
C TRP A 37 17.40 10.56 -4.57
N ASP A 38 18.22 9.72 -3.95
CA ASP A 38 18.16 9.51 -2.49
C ASP A 38 18.45 10.82 -1.73
N ILE A 39 19.37 11.64 -2.25
CA ILE A 39 19.68 12.96 -1.66
C ILE A 39 18.52 13.93 -1.89
N VAL A 40 17.89 13.89 -3.06
CA VAL A 40 16.74 14.75 -3.40
C VAL A 40 15.53 14.41 -2.51
N GLU A 41 15.21 13.12 -2.33
CA GLU A 41 14.12 12.68 -1.47
C GLU A 41 14.37 13.06 -0.01
N ASP A 42 15.57 12.77 0.51
CA ASP A 42 15.96 13.16 1.87
C ASP A 42 15.89 14.67 2.08
N ALA A 43 16.30 15.45 1.08
CA ALA A 43 16.21 16.91 1.10
C ALA A 43 14.74 17.38 1.10
N TYR A 44 13.89 16.77 0.28
CA TYR A 44 12.46 17.06 0.24
C TYR A 44 11.82 16.81 1.60
N VAL A 45 12.02 15.61 2.15
CA VAL A 45 11.47 15.17 3.45
C VAL A 45 11.96 16.08 4.58
N TYR A 46 13.25 16.43 4.59
CA TYR A 46 13.81 17.33 5.60
C TYR A 46 13.18 18.73 5.53
N CYS A 47 13.07 19.30 4.32
CA CYS A 47 12.61 20.67 4.09
C CYS A 47 11.08 20.82 4.10
N TYR A 48 10.31 19.75 3.86
CA TYR A 48 8.85 19.82 3.73
C TYR A 48 8.15 20.49 4.92
N PRO A 49 8.44 20.15 6.20
CA PRO A 49 7.83 20.82 7.35
C PRO A 49 8.07 22.35 7.34
N LEU A 50 9.26 22.81 6.97
CA LEU A 50 9.58 24.24 6.91
C LEU A 50 8.77 24.96 5.83
N VAL A 51 8.67 24.37 4.64
CA VAL A 51 7.97 24.97 3.49
C VAL A 51 6.45 24.97 3.71
N VAL A 52 5.89 23.89 4.27
CA VAL A 52 4.43 23.82 4.54
C VAL A 52 4.02 24.73 5.69
N VAL A 53 4.88 24.95 6.70
CA VAL A 53 4.62 25.93 7.77
C VAL A 53 4.65 27.36 7.22
N ASP A 54 5.58 27.70 6.30
CA ASP A 54 5.58 29.01 5.62
C ASP A 54 4.32 29.21 4.76
N ALA A 55 3.90 28.20 3.99
CA ALA A 55 2.65 28.25 3.23
C ALA A 55 1.43 28.44 4.16
N THR A 56 1.43 27.74 5.30
CA THR A 56 0.38 27.86 6.34
C THR A 56 0.37 29.24 6.97
N GLN A 57 1.53 29.82 7.29
CA GLN A 57 1.66 31.18 7.80
C GLN A 57 1.13 32.20 6.80
N LYS A 58 1.53 32.10 5.52
CA LYS A 58 1.06 32.99 4.45
C LYS A 58 -0.46 32.96 4.33
N LYS A 59 -1.08 31.78 4.37
CA LYS A 59 -2.54 31.62 4.38
C LYS A 59 -3.18 32.20 5.66
N PHE A 60 -2.65 31.86 6.83
CA PHE A 60 -3.20 32.26 8.12
C PHE A 60 -3.16 33.78 8.33
N THR A 61 -2.07 34.42 7.95
CA THR A 61 -1.87 35.87 8.12
C THR A 61 -2.49 36.74 7.04
N ASN A 62 -3.15 36.13 6.05
CA ASN A 62 -3.78 36.79 4.91
C ASN A 62 -5.10 37.51 5.27
N THR A 63 -5.05 38.44 6.22
CA THR A 63 -6.19 39.23 6.69
C THR A 63 -5.71 40.58 7.24
N GLU A 64 -6.54 41.62 7.17
CA GLU A 64 -6.21 42.94 7.73
C GLU A 64 -6.36 43.00 9.26
N VAL A 65 -7.29 42.20 9.79
CA VAL A 65 -7.63 42.14 11.23
C VAL A 65 -7.93 40.70 11.64
N PRO A 66 -7.77 40.33 12.92
CA PRO A 66 -8.14 39.01 13.41
C PRO A 66 -9.60 38.64 13.13
N ASN A 67 -9.82 37.40 12.74
CA ASN A 67 -11.11 36.74 12.58
C ASN A 67 -11.01 35.31 13.16
N PRO A 68 -12.09 34.50 13.17
CA PRO A 68 -12.07 33.20 13.81
C PRO A 68 -11.05 32.18 13.28
N THR A 69 -10.54 32.34 12.06
CA THR A 69 -9.64 31.38 11.41
C THR A 69 -8.29 31.96 10.99
N GLN A 70 -8.14 33.29 11.01
CA GLN A 70 -6.97 34.00 10.52
C GLN A 70 -6.69 35.24 11.38
N ALA A 71 -5.41 35.58 11.56
CA ALA A 71 -5.01 36.83 12.19
C ALA A 71 -3.71 37.33 11.56
N PRO A 72 -3.49 38.67 11.47
CA PRO A 72 -2.21 39.20 11.03
C PRO A 72 -1.05 38.63 11.86
N ILE A 73 0.17 38.70 11.31
CA ILE A 73 1.37 38.30 12.04
C ILE A 73 1.41 38.98 13.42
N ASN A 74 1.90 38.27 14.44
CA ASN A 74 2.00 38.72 15.82
C ASN A 74 0.65 38.97 16.53
N GLN A 75 -0.45 38.38 16.04
CA GLN A 75 -1.78 38.51 16.64
C GLN A 75 -2.48 37.16 16.78
N LEU A 76 -3.35 37.05 17.80
CA LEU A 76 -4.15 35.86 18.04
C LEU A 76 -5.43 35.87 17.20
N ALA A 77 -5.67 34.77 16.49
CA ALA A 77 -7.00 34.39 16.04
C ALA A 77 -7.67 33.55 17.13
N HIS A 78 -8.95 33.80 17.40
CA HIS A 78 -9.75 33.02 18.33
C HIS A 78 -10.93 32.41 17.58
N SER A 79 -10.88 31.09 17.38
CA SER A 79 -12.04 30.38 16.85
C SER A 79 -13.19 30.45 17.85
N ASN A 80 -14.41 30.43 17.33
CA ASN A 80 -15.65 30.50 18.09
C ASN A 80 -16.67 29.45 17.63
N PHE A 81 -16.20 28.36 17.03
CA PHE A 81 -17.02 27.25 16.56
C PHE A 81 -16.31 25.92 16.77
N VAL A 82 -17.10 24.85 16.84
CA VAL A 82 -16.64 23.47 16.77
C VAL A 82 -16.86 22.95 15.35
N PHE A 83 -16.00 22.03 14.91
CA PHE A 83 -16.15 21.43 13.59
C PHE A 83 -17.40 20.53 13.51
N THR A 84 -18.05 20.53 12.35
CA THR A 84 -19.14 19.63 11.98
C THR A 84 -18.79 18.90 10.68
N ALA A 85 -19.66 17.98 10.24
CA ALA A 85 -19.50 17.32 8.94
C ALA A 85 -19.50 18.27 7.73
N GLU A 86 -19.96 19.52 7.87
CA GLU A 86 -19.90 20.49 6.78
C GLU A 86 -18.49 21.08 6.60
N ASN A 87 -17.62 20.96 7.60
CA ASN A 87 -16.27 21.48 7.53
C ASN A 87 -15.33 20.46 6.88
N ARG A 88 -14.73 20.84 5.75
CA ARG A 88 -13.74 20.04 5.01
C ARG A 88 -12.35 20.70 4.94
N LEU A 89 -12.08 21.69 5.80
CA LEU A 89 -10.82 22.46 5.80
C LEU A 89 -9.62 21.71 6.39
N VAL A 90 -9.89 20.77 7.30
CA VAL A 90 -8.89 19.97 8.00
C VAL A 90 -9.42 18.55 8.05
N VAL A 91 -8.60 17.57 7.65
CA VAL A 91 -8.91 16.15 7.78
C VAL A 91 -8.90 15.74 9.25
N SER A 92 -9.78 14.82 9.64
CA SER A 92 -9.91 14.34 11.01
C SER A 92 -10.02 15.44 12.09
N PRO A 93 -10.89 16.45 11.90
CA PRO A 93 -10.94 17.60 12.80
C PRO A 93 -11.31 17.17 14.23
N ASN A 94 -10.65 17.78 15.21
CA ASN A 94 -10.97 17.63 16.63
C ASN A 94 -12.21 18.46 16.97
N VAL A 95 -13.19 17.85 17.65
CA VAL A 95 -14.48 18.47 18.04
C VAL A 95 -14.60 18.77 19.54
N ASP A 96 -13.57 18.45 20.33
CA ASP A 96 -13.53 18.65 21.78
C ASP A 96 -12.90 19.99 22.17
N ASP A 97 -12.11 20.61 21.28
CA ASP A 97 -11.36 21.84 21.55
C ASP A 97 -11.80 22.99 20.65
N ILE A 98 -11.77 24.20 21.21
CA ILE A 98 -11.76 25.45 20.45
C ILE A 98 -10.32 25.98 20.40
N TYR A 99 -9.91 26.35 19.19
CA TYR A 99 -8.56 26.78 18.91
C TYR A 99 -8.39 28.30 19.08
N SER A 100 -7.24 28.70 19.61
CA SER A 100 -6.64 30.00 19.31
C SER A 100 -5.26 29.78 18.69
N SER A 101 -4.83 30.66 17.79
CA SER A 101 -3.57 30.47 17.07
C SER A 101 -2.92 31.80 16.74
N ALA A 102 -1.59 31.83 16.69
CA ALA A 102 -0.82 32.98 16.22
C ALA A 102 0.47 32.52 15.55
N PHE A 103 0.85 33.16 14.45
CA PHE A 103 2.22 33.12 13.94
C PHE A 103 2.97 34.36 14.44
N LEU A 104 4.20 34.18 14.89
CA LEU A 104 5.08 35.26 15.33
C LEU A 104 6.27 35.42 14.37
N ASP A 105 6.69 36.68 14.20
CA ASP A 105 8.00 37.06 13.68
C ASP A 105 8.84 37.58 14.84
N LEU A 106 9.81 36.76 15.27
CA LEU A 106 10.68 36.99 16.41
C LEU A 106 11.97 37.73 16.04
N ASN A 107 12.12 38.15 14.78
CA ASN A 107 13.27 38.94 14.35
C ASN A 107 13.28 40.30 15.08
N ASN A 108 14.22 40.45 16.02
CA ASN A 108 14.42 41.63 16.87
C ASN A 108 13.24 42.03 17.78
N THR A 109 12.23 41.18 17.95
CA THR A 109 11.09 41.47 18.83
C THR A 109 10.83 40.32 19.78
N ALA A 110 10.69 40.64 21.06
CA ALA A 110 10.28 39.70 22.10
C ALA A 110 8.81 39.93 22.46
N PHE A 111 8.04 38.85 22.58
CA PHE A 111 6.61 38.91 22.85
C PHE A 111 6.29 38.36 24.24
N VAL A 112 5.36 39.00 24.92
CA VAL A 112 4.73 38.46 26.12
C VAL A 112 3.43 37.78 25.71
N PHE A 113 3.29 36.51 26.09
CA PHE A 113 2.03 35.78 26.03
C PHE A 113 1.51 35.52 27.44
N VAL A 114 0.23 35.79 27.69
CA VAL A 114 -0.42 35.49 28.97
C VAL A 114 -1.52 34.46 28.75
N LYS A 115 -1.34 33.28 29.36
CA LYS A 115 -2.39 32.29 29.53
C LYS A 115 -3.14 32.60 30.83
N PRO A 116 -4.44 32.92 30.79
CA PRO A 116 -5.20 33.26 31.99
C PRO A 116 -5.43 32.03 32.89
N PRO A 117 -5.75 32.24 34.18
CA PRO A 117 -6.12 31.14 35.07
C PRO A 117 -7.47 30.54 34.64
N THR A 118 -7.55 29.21 34.64
CA THR A 118 -8.75 28.47 34.23
C THR A 118 -8.74 27.04 34.75
N TYR A 119 -9.88 26.53 35.19
CA TYR A 119 -10.04 25.13 35.61
C TYR A 119 -10.15 24.15 34.42
N ARG A 120 -10.19 24.66 33.19
CA ARG A 120 -10.37 23.85 31.97
C ARG A 120 -9.03 23.38 31.45
N PHE A 121 -9.05 22.24 30.75
CA PHE A 121 -7.93 21.90 29.88
C PHE A 121 -7.69 23.03 28.88
N CYS A 122 -6.53 23.68 29.00
CA CYS A 122 -6.10 24.79 28.17
C CYS A 122 -4.59 24.66 27.96
N SER A 123 -4.20 24.08 26.84
CA SER A 123 -2.79 23.91 26.45
C SER A 123 -2.40 24.99 25.43
N ALA A 124 -1.24 25.61 25.60
CA ALA A 124 -0.61 26.49 24.63
C ALA A 124 0.70 25.86 24.17
N GLN A 125 0.71 25.31 22.95
CA GLN A 125 1.86 24.69 22.32
C GLN A 125 2.64 25.73 21.52
N PHE A 126 3.97 25.77 21.70
CA PHE A 126 4.87 26.68 21.00
C PHE A 126 5.77 25.86 20.06
N LEU A 127 5.66 26.13 18.76
CA LEU A 127 6.38 25.43 17.71
C LEU A 127 7.40 26.35 17.05
N ASP A 128 8.54 25.77 16.66
CA ASP A 128 9.47 26.41 15.72
C ASP A 128 8.99 26.23 14.26
N ALA A 129 9.76 26.81 13.32
CA ALA A 129 9.43 26.74 11.90
C ALA A 129 9.47 25.32 11.30
N TYR A 130 10.12 24.36 11.96
CA TYR A 130 10.24 22.97 11.52
C TYR A 130 9.25 22.05 12.21
N THR A 131 8.30 22.59 12.98
CA THR A 131 7.29 21.86 13.77
C THR A 131 7.82 21.15 15.03
N ASN A 132 9.02 21.49 15.51
CA ASN A 132 9.44 21.03 16.84
C ASN A 132 8.63 21.77 17.90
N THR A 133 8.06 21.03 18.86
CA THR A 133 7.46 21.61 20.05
C THR A 133 8.57 22.05 20.99
N ILE A 134 8.72 23.36 21.17
CA ILE A 134 9.72 23.95 22.06
C ILE A 134 9.24 23.89 23.51
N ASP A 135 7.97 24.22 23.75
CA ASP A 135 7.35 24.12 25.07
C ASP A 135 5.83 24.01 24.95
N VAL A 136 5.19 23.54 26.02
CA VAL A 136 3.74 23.52 26.18
C VAL A 136 3.40 24.11 27.54
N VAL A 137 2.56 25.13 27.55
CA VAL A 137 2.17 25.87 28.75
C VAL A 137 0.72 25.58 29.11
N GLY A 138 0.43 25.52 30.41
CA GLY A 138 -0.90 25.22 30.94
C GLY A 138 -1.13 23.71 31.04
N SER A 139 -2.27 23.23 30.55
CA SER A 139 -2.61 21.81 30.62
C SER A 139 -1.68 20.96 29.75
N GLY A 140 -1.20 19.85 30.30
CA GLY A 140 -0.18 19.02 29.67
C GLY A 140 1.25 19.59 29.78
N SER A 141 1.48 20.69 30.50
CA SER A 141 2.84 21.18 30.77
C SER A 141 3.61 20.22 31.69
N LYS A 142 4.92 20.09 31.46
CA LYS A 142 5.85 19.33 32.32
C LYS A 142 6.15 20.06 33.65
N THR A 143 5.94 21.37 33.71
CA THR A 143 6.41 22.23 34.84
C THR A 143 5.31 23.06 35.48
N ASP A 144 4.23 23.33 34.75
CA ASP A 144 3.26 24.34 35.15
C ASP A 144 2.05 23.70 35.83
N ASN A 145 1.46 24.40 36.78
CA ASN A 145 0.15 24.04 37.29
C ASN A 145 -0.91 24.44 36.26
N PRO A 146 -1.75 23.51 35.75
CA PRO A 146 -2.67 23.77 34.64
C PRO A 146 -3.66 24.90 34.92
N GLU A 147 -4.03 25.13 36.20
CA GLU A 147 -5.05 26.11 36.56
C GLU A 147 -4.52 27.54 36.68
N ASP A 148 -3.21 27.71 36.86
CA ASP A 148 -2.60 28.99 37.17
C ASP A 148 -2.49 29.90 35.94
N GLU A 149 -2.36 31.21 36.20
CA GLU A 149 -1.90 32.15 35.18
C GLU A 149 -0.45 31.86 34.84
N VAL A 150 -0.11 31.85 33.55
CA VAL A 150 1.28 31.71 33.11
C VAL A 150 1.62 32.86 32.17
N ILE A 151 2.63 33.64 32.56
CA ILE A 151 3.17 34.75 31.78
C ILE A 151 4.45 34.26 31.11
N CYS A 152 4.47 34.23 29.79
CA CYS A 152 5.58 33.74 29.00
C CYS A 152 6.27 34.89 28.29
N LEU A 153 7.60 34.92 28.34
CA LEU A 153 8.42 35.71 27.44
C LEU A 153 8.87 34.82 26.28
N ILE A 154 8.44 35.14 25.06
CA ILE A 154 8.77 34.42 23.83
C ILE A 154 9.82 35.23 23.07
N THR A 155 10.95 34.61 22.75
CA THR A 155 12.08 35.29 22.11
C THR A 155 12.64 34.46 20.97
N GLY A 156 13.20 35.13 19.96
CA GLY A 156 14.07 34.46 18.98
C GLY A 156 15.48 34.20 19.52
N LYS A 157 16.25 33.41 18.78
CA LYS A 157 17.63 32.99 19.09
C LYS A 157 18.63 34.11 19.42
N ASP A 158 18.42 35.33 18.89
CA ASP A 158 19.38 36.43 19.01
C ASP A 158 19.06 37.39 20.19
N TYR A 159 18.02 37.12 20.97
CA TYR A 159 17.63 37.98 22.09
C TYR A 159 18.73 38.06 23.17
N GLN A 160 19.14 39.30 23.53
CA GLN A 160 20.17 39.58 24.53
C GLN A 160 19.65 40.32 25.77
N GLY A 161 18.33 40.55 25.86
CA GLY A 161 17.73 41.23 27.00
C GLY A 161 17.62 40.32 28.22
N ASP A 162 17.33 40.92 29.38
CA ASP A 162 17.02 40.15 30.58
C ASP A 162 15.61 39.53 30.47
N VAL A 163 15.41 38.39 31.14
CA VAL A 163 14.07 37.80 31.35
C VAL A 163 13.48 38.43 32.61
N PRO A 164 12.35 39.16 32.55
CA PRO A 164 11.75 39.76 33.73
C PRO A 164 11.32 38.71 34.76
N ASP A 165 11.42 39.09 36.04
CA ASP A 165 11.04 38.24 37.17
C ASP A 165 9.60 37.72 37.03
N GLY A 166 9.41 36.41 37.22
CA GLY A 166 8.11 35.76 37.19
C GLY A 166 7.62 35.36 35.79
N MET A 167 8.39 35.62 34.72
CA MET A 167 8.07 35.14 33.37
C MET A 167 8.74 33.79 33.07
N LYS A 168 8.01 32.88 32.43
CA LYS A 168 8.56 31.66 31.82
C LYS A 168 9.20 32.03 30.48
N HIS A 169 10.49 31.74 30.29
CA HIS A 169 11.20 32.06 29.05
C HIS A 169 11.09 30.92 28.05
N ILE A 170 10.53 31.21 26.87
CA ILE A 170 10.42 30.29 25.74
C ILE A 170 11.28 30.85 24.61
N MET A 171 12.46 30.27 24.40
CA MET A 171 13.37 30.66 23.34
C MET A 171 13.11 29.78 22.11
N ILE A 172 12.61 30.38 21.04
CA ILE A 172 12.39 29.71 19.76
C ILE A 172 13.67 29.83 18.92
N PRO A 173 14.22 28.71 18.41
CA PRO A 173 15.48 28.72 17.67
C PRO A 173 15.36 29.35 16.27
N THR A 174 14.15 29.63 15.80
CA THR A 174 13.83 30.21 14.49
C THR A 174 13.18 31.57 14.63
N ASP A 175 13.28 32.42 13.59
CA ASP A 175 12.57 33.72 13.59
C ASP A 175 11.05 33.52 13.49
N MET A 176 10.59 32.48 12.80
CA MET A 176 9.17 32.11 12.76
C MET A 176 8.82 31.24 13.96
N ALA A 177 7.73 31.58 14.64
CA ALA A 177 7.12 30.71 15.65
C ALA A 177 5.63 30.53 15.38
N TRP A 178 5.08 29.38 15.77
CA TRP A 178 3.66 29.11 15.69
C TRP A 178 3.12 28.68 17.06
N ILE A 179 2.08 29.37 17.53
CA ILE A 179 1.39 29.07 18.78
C ILE A 179 0.06 28.41 18.43
N ILE A 180 -0.19 27.23 18.99
CA ILE A 180 -1.48 26.54 18.90
C ILE A 180 -2.03 26.37 20.30
N ILE A 181 -3.20 26.96 20.56
CA ILE A 181 -3.85 26.93 21.86
C ILE A 181 -5.13 26.12 21.74
N ARG A 182 -5.28 25.11 22.58
CA ARG A 182 -6.44 24.20 22.60
C ARG A 182 -7.15 24.33 23.94
N THR A 183 -8.40 24.78 23.91
CA THR A 183 -9.24 24.91 25.11
C THR A 183 -10.46 24.02 24.98
N VAL A 184 -10.63 23.10 25.92
CA VAL A 184 -11.73 22.12 25.90
C VAL A 184 -13.09 22.81 26.03
N VAL A 185 -14.05 22.36 25.23
CA VAL A 185 -15.42 22.87 25.19
C VAL A 185 -16.43 21.77 25.54
N ASN A 186 -17.42 22.11 26.38
CA ASN A 186 -18.50 21.20 26.78
C ASN A 186 -19.69 21.34 25.83
N GLY A 187 -19.44 21.14 24.53
CA GLY A 187 -20.43 21.25 23.45
C GLY A 187 -20.79 22.70 23.06
N PRO A 188 -21.63 22.88 22.02
CA PRO A 188 -21.85 24.19 21.38
C PRO A 188 -22.37 25.30 22.31
N SER A 189 -23.19 24.97 23.31
CA SER A 189 -23.71 25.95 24.27
C SER A 189 -22.63 26.55 25.19
N ASP A 190 -21.48 25.89 25.28
CA ASP A 190 -20.37 26.27 26.15
C ASP A 190 -19.33 27.17 25.45
N ILE A 191 -19.46 27.36 24.14
CA ILE A 191 -18.60 28.25 23.34
C ILE A 191 -18.43 29.63 24.01
N PRO A 192 -19.47 30.33 24.51
CA PRO A 192 -19.29 31.63 25.15
C PRO A 192 -18.35 31.62 26.37
N ASN A 193 -18.28 30.51 27.11
CA ASN A 193 -17.39 30.38 28.25
C ASN A 193 -15.92 30.25 27.82
N VAL A 194 -15.68 29.51 26.74
CA VAL A 194 -14.34 29.41 26.13
C VAL A 194 -13.94 30.77 25.53
N THR A 195 -14.85 31.45 24.85
CA THR A 195 -14.63 32.82 24.35
C THR A 195 -14.25 33.79 25.47
N ALA A 196 -14.85 33.67 26.65
CA ALA A 196 -14.51 34.51 27.81
C ALA A 196 -13.10 34.24 28.36
N ILE A 197 -12.55 33.04 28.16
CA ILE A 197 -11.16 32.70 28.49
C ILE A 197 -10.23 33.26 27.41
N GLN A 198 -10.54 33.02 26.14
CA GLN A 198 -9.80 33.54 24.98
C GLN A 198 -9.63 35.06 25.05
N GLN A 199 -10.68 35.80 25.40
CA GLN A 199 -10.65 37.27 25.55
C GLN A 199 -9.71 37.79 26.65
N LYS A 200 -9.28 36.92 27.58
CA LYS A 200 -8.29 37.25 28.61
C LYS A 200 -6.88 36.86 28.22
N MET A 201 -6.68 36.13 27.12
CA MET A 201 -5.36 35.85 26.60
C MET A 201 -4.75 37.15 26.06
N LEU A 202 -3.47 37.35 26.31
CA LEU A 202 -2.73 38.51 25.82
C LEU A 202 -1.56 38.04 24.96
N LEU A 203 -1.30 38.78 23.88
CA LEU A 203 -0.09 38.66 23.07
C LEU A 203 0.33 40.07 22.64
N MET A 204 1.50 40.53 23.11
CA MET A 204 2.01 41.87 22.80
C MET A 204 3.54 41.97 22.98
N PRO A 205 4.20 42.99 22.40
CA PRO A 205 5.63 43.22 22.61
C PRO A 205 6.00 43.42 24.09
N LEU A 206 7.21 42.97 24.46
CA LEU A 206 7.71 43.01 25.83
C LEU A 206 7.78 44.43 26.42
N ASP A 207 8.27 45.40 25.65
CA ASP A 207 8.41 46.80 26.08
C ASP A 207 7.04 47.43 26.40
N ILE A 208 6.05 47.17 25.55
CA ILE A 208 4.66 47.61 25.77
C ILE A 208 4.08 47.01 27.05
N TYR A 209 4.31 45.71 27.29
CA TYR A 209 3.85 45.03 28.50
C TYR A 209 4.50 45.61 29.76
N LEU A 210 5.83 45.76 29.77
CA LEU A 210 6.57 46.27 30.94
C LEU A 210 6.24 47.73 31.28
N ASN A 211 5.98 48.55 30.26
CA ASN A 211 5.59 49.95 30.44
C ASN A 211 4.08 50.12 30.75
N ASN A 212 3.30 49.02 30.73
CA ASN A 212 1.85 49.04 30.87
C ASN A 212 1.17 50.01 29.88
N GLU A 213 1.69 50.00 28.64
CA GLU A 213 1.20 50.84 27.54
C GLU A 213 -0.02 50.18 26.85
N ILE A 214 -0.85 51.00 26.21
CA ILE A 214 -1.96 50.48 25.40
C ILE A 214 -1.40 49.94 24.10
N TYR A 215 -1.43 48.61 23.94
CA TYR A 215 -1.04 47.98 22.69
C TYR A 215 -2.13 48.17 21.61
N VAL A 216 -1.75 48.73 20.47
CA VAL A 216 -2.58 48.78 19.26
C VAL A 216 -1.86 47.99 18.18
N PRO A 217 -2.29 46.74 17.89
CA PRO A 217 -1.66 45.91 16.87
C PRO A 217 -1.72 46.57 15.48
N GLU A 218 -0.66 46.39 14.69
CA GLU A 218 -0.65 46.83 13.30
C GLU A 218 -1.70 46.06 12.48
N LYS A 219 -2.24 46.70 11.43
CA LYS A 219 -3.12 46.00 10.50
C LYS A 219 -2.30 45.12 9.57
N GLY A 220 -2.82 43.93 9.29
CA GLY A 220 -2.25 43.04 8.28
C GLY A 220 -2.58 43.48 6.86
N THR A 221 -2.26 42.61 5.90
CA THR A 221 -2.54 42.82 4.47
C THR A 221 -3.25 41.60 3.90
N TYR A 222 -4.14 41.84 2.95
CA TYR A 222 -4.79 40.77 2.18
C TYR A 222 -4.20 40.69 0.76
N ASN A 223 -3.95 39.46 0.31
CA ASN A 223 -3.53 39.12 -1.04
C ASN A 223 -4.21 37.83 -1.50
N GLU A 224 -4.95 37.91 -2.61
CA GLU A 224 -5.69 36.79 -3.17
C GLU A 224 -4.80 35.58 -3.52
N LYS A 225 -3.52 35.79 -3.85
CA LYS A 225 -2.58 34.70 -4.19
C LYS A 225 -2.33 33.72 -3.03
N TYR A 226 -2.62 34.11 -1.79
CA TYR A 226 -2.48 33.25 -0.62
C TYR A 226 -3.77 32.50 -0.25
N ASN A 227 -4.78 32.50 -1.14
CA ASN A 227 -6.03 31.76 -0.94
C ASN A 227 -5.95 30.31 -1.41
N PHE A 228 -4.88 29.59 -1.06
CA PHE A 228 -4.69 28.18 -1.39
C PHE A 228 -4.90 27.27 -0.18
N ASN A 229 -4.97 25.95 -0.42
CA ASN A 229 -4.71 24.92 0.58
C ASN A 229 -3.19 24.76 0.71
N PRO A 230 -2.58 24.98 1.90
CA PRO A 230 -1.13 24.93 2.06
C PRO A 230 -0.49 23.60 1.64
N ALA A 231 -1.09 22.45 1.99
CA ALA A 231 -0.53 21.14 1.66
C ALA A 231 -0.53 20.92 0.14
N GLU A 232 -1.70 21.10 -0.51
CA GLU A 232 -1.82 21.02 -1.97
C GLU A 232 -0.89 22.01 -2.68
N TYR A 233 -0.74 23.23 -2.16
CA TYR A 233 0.15 24.23 -2.72
C TYR A 233 1.62 23.77 -2.72
N VAL A 234 2.08 23.15 -1.63
CA VAL A 234 3.46 22.63 -1.51
C VAL A 234 3.66 21.37 -2.35
N PHE A 235 2.68 20.46 -2.38
CA PHE A 235 2.74 19.25 -3.22
C PHE A 235 2.81 19.55 -4.71
N ASN A 236 2.28 20.71 -5.15
CA ASN A 236 2.31 21.14 -6.55
C ASN A 236 3.50 22.06 -6.89
N MET A 237 4.45 22.29 -5.98
CA MET A 237 5.65 23.06 -6.29
C MET A 237 6.58 22.24 -7.19
N SER A 238 7.21 22.91 -8.16
CA SER A 238 8.39 22.35 -8.82
C SER A 238 9.57 22.23 -7.85
N ALA A 239 10.54 21.35 -8.15
CA ALA A 239 11.76 21.22 -7.36
C ALA A 239 12.50 22.56 -7.18
N GLU A 240 12.56 23.38 -8.24
CA GLU A 240 13.20 24.70 -8.19
C GLU A 240 12.48 25.64 -7.23
N GLU A 241 11.15 25.72 -7.30
CA GLU A 241 10.35 26.56 -6.40
C GLU A 241 10.46 26.09 -4.96
N PHE A 242 10.37 24.78 -4.73
CA PHE A 242 10.43 24.18 -3.41
C PHE A 242 11.79 24.42 -2.74
N PHE A 243 12.89 24.03 -3.39
CA PHE A 243 14.23 24.16 -2.80
C PHE A 243 14.71 25.61 -2.73
N THR A 244 14.32 26.47 -3.68
CA THR A 244 14.59 27.92 -3.56
C THR A 244 13.87 28.51 -2.35
N THR A 245 12.62 28.10 -2.12
CA THR A 245 11.85 28.51 -0.93
C THR A 245 12.52 28.01 0.34
N ALA A 246 12.88 26.72 0.40
CA ALA A 246 13.55 26.13 1.56
C ALA A 246 14.89 26.82 1.87
N ASN A 247 15.75 27.00 0.87
CA ASN A 247 17.05 27.68 1.02
C ASN A 247 16.92 29.11 1.55
N THR A 248 15.88 29.83 1.10
CA THR A 248 15.57 31.18 1.57
C THR A 248 15.08 31.18 3.02
N LEU A 249 14.16 30.27 3.35
CA LEU A 249 13.59 30.16 4.70
C LEU A 249 14.64 29.76 5.75
N MET A 250 15.57 28.89 5.39
CA MET A 250 16.66 28.43 6.26
C MET A 250 17.60 29.54 6.75
N ILE A 251 17.63 30.72 6.09
CA ILE A 251 18.43 31.87 6.55
C ILE A 251 17.86 32.46 7.85
N LYS A 252 16.54 32.64 7.90
CA LYS A 252 15.82 33.21 9.06
C LYS A 252 15.42 32.12 10.07
N ASN A 253 15.27 30.90 9.60
CA ASN A 253 14.88 29.74 10.39
C ASN A 253 16.00 28.70 10.32
N PRO A 254 17.14 28.95 10.99
CA PRO A 254 18.31 28.10 10.84
C PRO A 254 18.00 26.66 11.29
N PRO A 255 18.50 25.66 10.56
CA PRO A 255 18.55 24.27 11.01
C PRO A 255 19.15 24.09 12.41
N SER A 256 18.77 23.02 13.10
CA SER A 256 19.35 22.66 14.39
C SER A 256 20.81 22.21 14.22
N PRO A 257 21.70 22.40 15.22
CA PRO A 257 23.03 21.80 15.20
C PRO A 257 23.02 20.27 14.99
N ALA A 258 21.95 19.59 15.43
CA ALA A 258 21.77 18.15 15.21
C ALA A 258 21.62 17.79 13.72
N ASP A 259 21.25 18.74 12.87
CA ASP A 259 21.01 18.53 11.44
C ASP A 259 22.29 18.60 10.59
N THR A 260 23.46 18.71 11.21
CA THR A 260 24.74 18.88 10.49
C THR A 260 24.96 17.80 9.42
N GLU A 261 24.66 16.54 9.72
CA GLU A 261 24.87 15.42 8.80
C GLU A 261 23.97 15.51 7.55
N ILE A 262 22.66 15.72 7.75
CA ILE A 262 21.72 15.86 6.65
C ILE A 262 22.00 17.11 5.82
N LEU A 263 22.44 18.21 6.45
CA LEU A 263 22.82 19.44 5.74
C LEU A 263 24.04 19.23 4.82
N GLU A 264 25.06 18.51 5.26
CA GLU A 264 26.20 18.19 4.39
C GLU A 264 25.80 17.24 3.24
N LYS A 265 24.83 16.36 3.46
CA LYS A 265 24.24 15.54 2.37
C LYS A 265 23.50 16.42 1.35
N MET A 266 22.55 17.23 1.79
CA MET A 266 21.73 18.12 0.95
C MET A 266 22.54 19.19 0.19
N LYS A 267 23.65 19.64 0.77
CA LYS A 267 24.54 20.63 0.14
C LYS A 267 25.12 20.15 -1.19
N GLN A 268 25.24 18.83 -1.39
CA GLN A 268 25.69 18.24 -2.65
C GLN A 268 24.76 18.59 -3.83
N ILE A 269 23.48 18.86 -3.54
CA ILE A 269 22.49 19.31 -4.53
C ILE A 269 22.16 20.80 -4.39
N ASN A 270 23.04 21.59 -3.76
CA ASN A 270 22.84 23.01 -3.47
C ASN A 270 21.58 23.33 -2.64
N VAL A 271 21.17 22.40 -1.75
CA VAL A 271 20.11 22.64 -0.77
C VAL A 271 20.73 22.93 0.60
N GLY A 272 20.39 24.07 1.18
CA GLY A 272 20.95 24.58 2.43
C GLY A 272 20.79 26.10 2.61
N PRO A 273 21.10 26.65 3.80
CA PRO A 273 20.84 28.06 4.11
C PRO A 273 21.50 29.02 3.12
N GLY A 274 20.69 29.75 2.36
CA GLY A 274 21.14 30.75 1.38
C GLY A 274 21.85 30.20 0.14
N LEU A 275 21.83 28.88 -0.08
CA LEU A 275 22.31 28.28 -1.33
C LEU A 275 21.33 28.56 -2.49
N ILE A 276 21.82 28.48 -3.72
CA ILE A 276 21.01 28.62 -4.92
C ILE A 276 20.87 27.22 -5.53
N PHE A 277 19.65 26.69 -5.51
CA PHE A 277 19.35 25.41 -6.15
C PHE A 277 19.37 25.59 -7.67
N ASP A 278 20.05 24.70 -8.38
CA ASP A 278 20.09 24.66 -9.85
C ASP A 278 19.38 23.40 -10.30
N ALA A 279 18.17 23.55 -10.85
CA ALA A 279 17.35 22.43 -11.30
C ALA A 279 18.04 21.59 -12.39
N ALA A 280 19.05 22.13 -13.09
CA ALA A 280 19.84 21.37 -14.06
C ALA A 280 20.56 20.16 -13.43
N ILE A 281 20.78 20.16 -12.10
CA ILE A 281 21.37 19.01 -11.41
C ILE A 281 20.49 17.75 -11.45
N LEU A 282 19.17 17.92 -11.59
CA LEU A 282 18.21 16.81 -11.63
C LEU A 282 18.21 16.07 -12.98
N GLY A 283 18.93 16.59 -13.97
CA GLY A 283 18.93 16.04 -15.32
C GLY A 283 17.68 16.41 -16.13
N PRO A 284 17.60 15.95 -17.38
CA PRO A 284 16.50 16.28 -18.30
C PRO A 284 15.14 15.78 -17.82
N ASP A 285 15.07 14.62 -17.16
CA ASP A 285 13.82 13.99 -16.66
C ASP A 285 13.52 14.39 -15.19
N GLY A 286 14.18 15.45 -14.71
CA GLY A 286 14.09 15.93 -13.34
C GLY A 286 12.67 16.28 -12.88
N PRO A 287 11.89 17.05 -13.66
CA PRO A 287 10.49 17.38 -13.32
C PRO A 287 9.60 16.14 -13.16
N GLU A 288 9.72 15.16 -14.04
CA GLU A 288 8.92 13.92 -14.05
C GLU A 288 9.26 13.07 -12.82
N ARG A 289 10.55 12.83 -12.57
CA ARG A 289 11.02 12.09 -11.39
C ARG A 289 10.66 12.77 -10.09
N TRP A 290 10.74 14.11 -10.03
CA TRP A 290 10.25 14.89 -8.89
C TRP A 290 8.77 14.64 -8.62
N ASN A 291 7.93 14.74 -9.65
CA ASN A 291 6.49 14.52 -9.51
C ASN A 291 6.17 13.09 -9.07
N SER A 292 6.88 12.09 -9.60
CA SER A 292 6.74 10.69 -9.19
C SER A 292 7.14 10.49 -7.73
N MET A 293 8.31 10.99 -7.33
CA MET A 293 8.81 10.94 -5.95
C MET A 293 7.82 11.60 -4.98
N VAL A 294 7.37 12.82 -5.27
CA VAL A 294 6.39 13.55 -4.44
C VAL A 294 5.05 12.82 -4.40
N GLY A 295 4.62 12.18 -5.49
CA GLY A 295 3.39 11.41 -5.55
C GLY A 295 3.40 10.12 -4.72
N GLN A 296 4.57 9.54 -4.47
CA GLN A 296 4.74 8.30 -3.70
C GLN A 296 5.22 8.55 -2.25
N ILE A 297 5.67 9.77 -1.93
CA ILE A 297 6.37 10.06 -0.68
C ILE A 297 5.61 9.68 0.59
N GLU A 298 4.28 9.85 0.62
CA GLU A 298 3.50 9.47 1.81
C GLU A 298 3.56 7.96 2.05
N PHE A 299 3.47 7.15 0.99
CA PHE A 299 3.54 5.68 1.08
C PHE A 299 4.93 5.24 1.56
N ASP A 300 6.00 5.81 1.00
CA ASP A 300 7.37 5.50 1.39
C ASP A 300 7.63 5.84 2.86
N LEU A 301 7.14 7.00 3.30
CA LEU A 301 7.27 7.44 4.68
C LEU A 301 6.45 6.58 5.65
N ILE A 302 5.28 6.06 5.26
CA ILE A 302 4.53 5.09 6.07
C ILE A 302 5.40 3.84 6.31
N GLY A 303 6.08 3.34 5.28
CA GLY A 303 7.02 2.22 5.39
C GLY A 303 8.19 2.52 6.34
N LYS A 304 8.86 3.67 6.15
CA LYS A 304 10.04 4.10 6.93
C LYS A 304 9.73 4.42 8.40
N THR A 305 8.48 4.66 8.76
CA THR A 305 8.09 5.12 10.11
C THR A 305 7.36 4.08 10.95
N LYS A 306 7.26 2.83 10.47
CA LYS A 306 6.62 1.71 11.18
C LYS A 306 7.17 1.51 12.60
N GLU A 307 8.45 1.79 12.84
CA GLU A 307 9.07 1.66 14.16
C GLU A 307 8.48 2.61 15.22
N TYR A 308 7.89 3.73 14.81
CA TYR A 308 7.24 4.70 15.71
C TYR A 308 5.76 4.36 15.96
N MET A 309 5.22 3.34 15.29
CA MET A 309 3.85 2.89 15.44
C MET A 309 3.73 1.88 16.58
N ASN A 310 2.89 2.20 17.56
CA ASN A 310 2.65 1.38 18.73
C ASN A 310 1.29 0.68 18.60
N ALA A 311 1.28 -0.63 18.80
CA ALA A 311 0.05 -1.41 18.88
C ALA A 311 -0.51 -1.42 20.30
N LEU A 312 -1.84 -1.33 20.42
CA LEU A 312 -2.57 -1.22 21.67
C LEU A 312 -3.88 -2.03 21.59
N ASP A 313 -3.76 -3.36 21.51
CA ASP A 313 -4.86 -4.36 21.43
C ASP A 313 -6.00 -3.99 20.45
N GLY A 314 -5.73 -4.10 19.15
CA GLY A 314 -6.67 -3.72 18.08
C GLY A 314 -6.67 -2.23 17.73
N TRP A 315 -5.97 -1.40 18.50
CA TRP A 315 -5.72 0.01 18.20
C TRP A 315 -4.25 0.23 17.84
N LYS A 316 -3.96 1.30 17.11
CA LYS A 316 -2.60 1.74 16.77
C LYS A 316 -2.43 3.24 17.00
N PHE A 317 -1.23 3.69 17.36
CA PHE A 317 -0.92 5.12 17.44
C PHE A 317 0.55 5.40 17.17
N TYR A 318 0.84 6.65 16.82
CA TYR A 318 2.18 7.18 16.61
C TYR A 318 2.77 7.67 17.95
N GLY A 319 3.90 7.07 18.36
CA GLY A 319 4.54 7.27 19.66
C GLY A 319 5.68 8.28 19.69
N GLU A 320 6.59 8.18 20.67
CA GLU A 320 7.80 9.02 20.68
C GLU A 320 8.66 8.77 19.43
N PRO A 321 9.33 9.78 18.86
CA PRO A 321 9.47 11.15 19.35
C PRO A 321 8.47 12.17 18.74
N ILE A 322 7.19 11.81 18.56
CA ILE A 322 6.18 12.71 17.97
C ILE A 322 6.19 14.10 18.63
N GLY A 323 6.23 15.16 17.82
CA GLY A 323 6.26 16.55 18.27
C GLY A 323 7.61 17.03 18.84
N GLU A 324 8.52 16.14 19.20
CA GLU A 324 9.88 16.42 19.71
C GLU A 324 10.92 15.68 18.84
N TRP A 325 10.91 15.94 17.54
CA TRP A 325 11.40 15.04 16.48
C TRP A 325 12.88 14.65 16.53
N GLY A 326 13.75 15.50 17.06
CA GLY A 326 15.20 15.32 16.93
C GLY A 326 15.60 15.18 15.46
N THR A 327 16.27 14.07 15.12
CA THR A 327 16.70 13.74 13.75
C THR A 327 15.78 12.74 13.04
N ALA A 328 14.57 12.48 13.56
CA ALA A 328 13.59 11.59 12.95
C ALA A 328 12.89 12.27 11.75
N TYR A 329 13.64 12.61 10.70
CA TYR A 329 13.18 13.44 9.59
C TYR A 329 12.02 12.81 8.81
N ALA A 330 12.11 11.52 8.49
CA ALA A 330 11.05 10.77 7.84
C ALA A 330 9.75 10.81 8.66
N TYR A 331 9.87 10.66 9.98
CA TYR A 331 8.71 10.70 10.87
C TYR A 331 8.09 12.09 10.96
N ARG A 332 8.93 13.12 11.11
CA ARG A 332 8.49 14.52 11.06
C ARG A 332 7.82 14.87 9.74
N GLY A 333 8.38 14.43 8.62
CA GLY A 333 7.84 14.61 7.27
C GLY A 333 6.45 13.99 7.15
N LEU A 334 6.29 12.72 7.55
CA LEU A 334 4.99 12.04 7.51
C LEU A 334 3.93 12.76 8.34
N ILE A 335 4.28 13.16 9.57
CA ILE A 335 3.32 13.85 10.43
C ILE A 335 3.05 15.28 9.95
N ALA A 336 3.99 15.95 9.30
CA ALA A 336 3.72 17.25 8.65
C ALA A 336 2.70 17.12 7.50
N ILE A 337 2.68 15.97 6.79
CA ILE A 337 1.67 15.64 5.76
C ILE A 337 0.31 15.33 6.41
N LYS A 338 0.30 14.42 7.40
CA LYS A 338 -0.96 13.86 7.95
C LYS A 338 -1.60 14.66 9.08
N GLY A 339 -0.81 15.41 9.85
CA GLY A 339 -1.20 15.98 11.14
C GLY A 339 -0.31 17.14 11.58
N LEU A 340 -0.22 18.18 10.74
CA LEU A 340 0.64 19.35 10.97
C LEU A 340 0.38 19.99 12.36
N GLY A 341 1.45 20.20 13.13
CA GLY A 341 1.35 20.74 14.49
C GLY A 341 0.88 19.71 15.53
N ALA A 342 1.21 18.43 15.31
CA ALA A 342 0.95 17.35 16.25
C ALA A 342 1.46 17.67 17.68
N ASN A 343 0.71 17.21 18.67
CA ASN A 343 1.11 17.31 20.07
C ASN A 343 2.16 16.24 20.41
N PRO A 344 3.09 16.53 21.33
CA PRO A 344 3.90 15.49 21.94
C PRO A 344 3.04 14.59 22.84
N MET A 345 3.48 13.34 23.05
CA MET A 345 2.67 12.33 23.74
C MET A 345 2.22 12.74 25.14
N TYR A 346 3.01 13.51 25.87
CA TYR A 346 2.66 13.95 27.23
C TYR A 346 1.51 14.99 27.26
N VAL A 347 1.14 15.54 26.09
CA VAL A 347 -0.03 16.41 25.94
C VAL A 347 -1.21 15.63 25.39
N ALA A 348 -1.01 14.79 24.36
CA ALA A 348 -2.07 13.97 23.80
C ALA A 348 -1.56 12.69 23.12
N VAL A 349 -2.35 11.62 23.22
CA VAL A 349 -2.17 10.38 22.44
C VAL A 349 -3.44 10.13 21.61
N TYR A 350 -3.26 9.60 20.40
CA TYR A 350 -4.33 9.42 19.41
C TYR A 350 -4.43 7.97 18.93
N PRO A 351 -4.88 6.99 19.75
CA PRO A 351 -5.15 5.65 19.25
C PRO A 351 -6.25 5.66 18.19
N GLU A 352 -6.02 4.95 17.10
CA GLU A 352 -6.99 4.73 16.04
C GLU A 352 -7.26 3.24 15.84
N ALA A 353 -8.49 2.92 15.46
CA ALA A 353 -8.91 1.59 15.04
C ALA A 353 -9.79 1.70 13.80
N ASP A 354 -9.48 0.87 12.81
CA ASP A 354 -10.22 0.66 11.57
C ASP A 354 -10.91 -0.72 11.54
N THR A 355 -10.63 -1.58 12.52
CA THR A 355 -11.25 -2.90 12.66
C THR A 355 -11.96 -3.10 13.99
N ASP A 356 -12.90 -4.03 14.03
CA ASP A 356 -13.52 -4.52 15.25
C ASP A 356 -12.62 -5.52 16.01
N ALA A 357 -13.13 -6.05 17.13
CA ALA A 357 -12.45 -7.00 18.00
C ALA A 357 -12.05 -8.32 17.33
N ASP A 358 -12.71 -8.66 16.21
CA ASP A 358 -12.48 -9.87 15.42
C ASP A 358 -11.63 -9.56 14.16
N GLY A 359 -11.15 -8.33 14.02
CA GLY A 359 -10.27 -7.88 12.94
C GLY A 359 -11.01 -7.57 11.63
N GLN A 360 -12.34 -7.43 11.65
CA GLN A 360 -13.11 -7.04 10.47
C GLN A 360 -13.16 -5.52 10.32
N GLN A 361 -13.09 -5.02 9.08
CA GLN A 361 -13.21 -3.59 8.76
C GLN A 361 -14.49 -3.00 9.35
N LEU A 362 -14.38 -1.91 10.10
CA LEU A 362 -15.51 -1.19 10.65
C LEU A 362 -16.35 -0.59 9.53
N SER A 363 -17.61 -1.03 9.48
CA SER A 363 -18.63 -0.53 8.55
C SER A 363 -19.95 -0.31 9.28
N GLY A 364 -20.57 0.84 9.06
CA GLY A 364 -21.85 1.16 9.72
C GLY A 364 -23.06 0.49 9.07
N ALA A 365 -22.84 -0.41 8.11
CA ALA A 365 -23.79 -1.47 7.79
C ALA A 365 -24.06 -2.40 8.99
N ASN A 366 -23.13 -2.44 9.95
CA ASN A 366 -23.25 -3.16 11.20
C ASN A 366 -23.48 -2.21 12.39
N LYS A 367 -23.79 -2.80 13.54
CA LYS A 367 -23.92 -2.12 14.83
C LYS A 367 -22.74 -2.55 15.69
N TYR A 368 -22.21 -1.68 16.54
CA TYR A 368 -21.11 -2.02 17.46
C TYR A 368 -21.38 -1.46 18.87
N THR A 369 -20.89 -2.15 19.89
CA THR A 369 -20.75 -1.63 21.25
C THR A 369 -19.27 -1.56 21.58
N LEU A 370 -18.90 -0.42 22.11
CA LEU A 370 -17.63 -0.23 22.80
C LEU A 370 -17.96 -0.22 24.30
N HIS A 371 -17.68 -1.35 24.96
CA HIS A 371 -17.94 -1.56 26.38
C HIS A 371 -16.71 -1.16 27.19
N ILE A 372 -16.88 -0.27 28.17
CA ILE A 372 -15.82 0.23 29.02
C ILE A 372 -16.15 -0.11 30.46
N GLU A 373 -15.37 -1.01 31.05
CA GLU A 373 -15.45 -1.30 32.48
C GLU A 373 -15.19 -0.03 33.31
N LYS A 374 -15.84 0.08 34.46
CA LYS A 374 -15.78 1.28 35.32
C LYS A 374 -14.35 1.77 35.59
N ASP A 375 -13.44 0.83 35.84
CA ASP A 375 -12.04 1.11 36.18
C ASP A 375 -11.11 1.13 34.94
N MET A 376 -11.68 1.04 33.73
CA MET A 376 -10.97 1.00 32.43
C MET A 376 -11.27 2.19 31.51
N LEU A 377 -11.92 3.25 32.01
CA LEU A 377 -12.03 4.52 31.27
C LEU A 377 -10.64 5.03 30.86
N PRO A 378 -10.50 5.70 29.69
CA PRO A 378 -9.21 6.17 29.21
C PRO A 378 -8.47 7.00 30.28
N PRO A 379 -7.22 6.63 30.62
CA PRO A 379 -6.55 7.17 31.79
C PRO A 379 -5.93 8.53 31.48
N VAL A 380 -6.40 9.54 32.21
CA VAL A 380 -5.94 10.94 32.09
C VAL A 380 -5.36 11.44 33.41
N ILE A 381 -4.42 12.37 33.34
CA ILE A 381 -3.95 13.15 34.48
C ILE A 381 -5.02 14.16 34.91
N LYS A 382 -4.73 14.90 35.99
CA LYS A 382 -5.61 15.98 36.47
C LYS A 382 -5.92 16.97 35.34
N ASP A 383 -7.21 17.29 35.18
CA ASP A 383 -7.79 18.20 34.18
C ASP A 383 -7.68 17.71 32.72
N GLY A 384 -7.10 16.54 32.48
CA GLY A 384 -7.14 15.86 31.18
C GLY A 384 -8.54 15.35 30.83
N PHE A 385 -8.73 14.96 29.56
CA PHE A 385 -10.01 14.50 29.05
C PHE A 385 -9.82 13.48 27.92
N TRP A 386 -10.88 12.75 27.58
CA TRP A 386 -10.85 11.79 26.48
C TRP A 386 -12.10 11.87 25.60
N SER A 387 -11.97 11.43 24.34
CA SER A 387 -13.09 11.32 23.41
C SER A 387 -12.92 10.18 22.41
N PHE A 388 -14.03 9.54 22.04
CA PHE A 388 -14.16 8.64 20.91
C PHE A 388 -14.85 9.38 19.77
N THR A 389 -14.17 9.54 18.64
CA THR A 389 -14.68 10.27 17.47
C THR A 389 -14.61 9.40 16.22
N VAL A 390 -15.67 9.38 15.42
CA VAL A 390 -15.76 8.56 14.20
C VAL A 390 -15.57 9.40 12.93
N TYR A 391 -14.86 8.82 11.97
CA TYR A 391 -14.56 9.42 10.66
C TYR A 391 -14.93 8.44 9.55
N GLY A 392 -15.44 8.95 8.44
CA GLY A 392 -15.64 8.13 7.24
C GLY A 392 -14.31 7.70 6.61
N SER A 393 -14.38 6.89 5.56
CA SER A 393 -13.21 6.52 4.75
C SER A 393 -12.53 7.72 4.04
N ASP A 394 -13.19 8.88 4.00
CA ASP A 394 -12.64 10.16 3.53
C ASP A 394 -11.89 10.94 4.63
N ASP A 395 -11.70 10.36 5.82
CA ASP A 395 -11.11 10.98 7.01
C ASP A 395 -11.87 12.19 7.58
N PHE A 396 -13.13 12.41 7.17
CA PHE A 396 -13.94 13.50 7.69
C PHE A 396 -15.10 13.03 8.57
N LEU A 397 -15.67 13.98 9.32
CA LEU A 397 -16.83 13.74 10.17
C LEU A 397 -18.04 13.27 9.35
N ILE A 398 -18.73 12.27 9.87
CA ILE A 398 -19.88 11.63 9.21
C ILE A 398 -21.16 12.41 9.53
N PRO A 399 -21.87 12.97 8.52
CA PRO A 399 -23.13 13.67 8.73
C PRO A 399 -24.16 12.79 9.46
N ASN A 400 -24.85 13.34 10.47
CA ASN A 400 -25.88 12.63 11.21
C ASN A 400 -26.97 13.54 11.78
N GLU A 401 -28.13 12.94 12.10
CA GLU A 401 -29.37 13.65 12.44
C GLU A 401 -29.33 14.42 13.77
N ILE A 402 -28.43 14.08 14.69
CA ILE A 402 -28.30 14.74 15.99
C ILE A 402 -27.06 15.63 16.08
N ASN A 403 -26.29 15.78 15.00
CA ASN A 403 -25.02 16.52 14.95
C ASN A 403 -24.03 16.10 16.06
N ARG A 404 -23.95 14.79 16.33
CA ARG A 404 -23.03 14.22 17.30
C ARG A 404 -21.90 13.48 16.58
N TYR A 405 -20.68 13.89 16.86
CA TYR A 405 -19.49 13.38 16.18
C TYR A 405 -18.52 12.65 17.11
N CYS A 406 -18.67 12.86 18.41
CA CYS A 406 -17.92 12.13 19.44
C CYS A 406 -18.80 11.78 20.65
N ILE A 407 -18.35 10.80 21.42
CA ILE A 407 -18.70 10.62 22.83
C ILE A 407 -17.43 10.83 23.65
N ASN A 408 -17.54 11.59 24.73
CA ASN A 408 -16.41 12.00 25.56
C ASN A 408 -16.77 11.98 27.04
N ASP A 409 -15.77 12.21 27.88
CA ASP A 409 -15.86 12.24 29.34
C ASP A 409 -16.82 13.29 29.92
N ARG A 410 -17.24 14.28 29.12
CA ARG A 410 -18.25 15.29 29.51
C ARG A 410 -19.58 15.13 28.80
N SER A 411 -19.75 14.06 28.01
CA SER A 411 -21.02 13.75 27.36
C SER A 411 -22.04 13.34 28.42
N ASN A 412 -23.30 13.70 28.21
CA ASN A 412 -24.39 13.22 29.05
C ASN A 412 -24.70 11.76 28.70
N VAL A 413 -23.88 10.83 29.19
CA VAL A 413 -24.04 9.39 29.00
C VAL A 413 -24.70 8.74 30.21
N THR A 414 -25.39 7.63 29.97
CA THR A 414 -25.95 6.77 31.03
C THR A 414 -24.99 5.62 31.31
N PHE A 415 -24.52 5.53 32.56
CA PHE A 415 -23.72 4.39 33.02
C PHE A 415 -24.62 3.22 33.43
N ASN A 416 -24.11 2.01 33.26
CA ASN A 416 -24.75 0.78 33.72
C ASN A 416 -24.75 0.69 35.26
N GLU A 417 -25.55 -0.22 35.83
CA GLU A 417 -25.66 -0.38 37.29
C GLU A 417 -24.33 -0.75 37.98
N ASP A 418 -23.44 -1.45 37.28
CA ASP A 418 -22.09 -1.79 37.74
C ASP A 418 -21.08 -0.62 37.58
N GLY A 419 -21.48 0.46 36.92
CA GLY A 419 -20.67 1.63 36.63
C GLY A 419 -19.85 1.54 35.34
N SER A 420 -20.03 0.50 34.52
CA SER A 420 -19.50 0.45 33.16
C SER A 420 -20.23 1.42 32.22
N LEU A 421 -19.60 1.71 31.07
CA LEU A 421 -20.14 2.57 30.01
C LEU A 421 -20.19 1.80 28.69
N ASP A 422 -21.39 1.71 28.11
CA ASP A 422 -21.56 1.22 26.73
C ASP A 422 -21.70 2.40 25.77
N ILE A 423 -20.91 2.42 24.70
CA ILE A 423 -21.08 3.35 23.59
C ILE A 423 -21.58 2.56 22.38
N LEU A 424 -22.76 2.93 21.86
CA LEU A 424 -23.33 2.32 20.67
C LEU A 424 -22.86 3.05 19.42
N ILE A 425 -22.21 2.35 18.49
CA ILE A 425 -21.76 2.91 17.21
C ILE A 425 -22.57 2.25 16.10
N GLN A 426 -23.52 2.96 15.50
CA GLN A 426 -24.44 2.40 14.50
C GLN A 426 -25.17 3.47 13.69
N ALA A 427 -25.62 3.11 12.49
CA ALA A 427 -26.41 4.00 11.63
C ALA A 427 -27.87 4.14 12.09
N GLU A 428 -28.47 3.05 12.58
CA GLU A 428 -29.84 3.07 13.06
C GLU A 428 -29.93 3.70 14.46
N LYS A 429 -30.90 4.60 14.62
CA LYS A 429 -31.23 5.18 15.92
C LYS A 429 -31.60 4.08 16.93
N PRO A 430 -30.94 4.00 18.11
CA PRO A 430 -31.30 3.05 19.14
C PRO A 430 -32.61 3.42 19.84
N SER A 431 -33.03 2.59 20.79
CA SER A 431 -34.15 2.91 21.68
C SER A 431 -33.90 4.21 22.47
N ASP A 432 -34.98 4.87 22.88
CA ASP A 432 -34.92 6.21 23.48
C ASP A 432 -34.04 6.27 24.74
N ASP A 433 -33.90 5.17 25.48
CA ASP A 433 -33.06 5.04 26.67
C ASP A 433 -31.56 4.96 26.37
N MET A 434 -31.15 4.64 25.14
CA MET A 434 -29.76 4.53 24.71
C MET A 434 -29.31 5.65 23.77
N ILE A 435 -30.18 6.64 23.48
CA ILE A 435 -29.84 7.79 22.62
C ILE A 435 -28.64 8.57 23.18
N ASP A 436 -28.53 8.69 24.51
CA ASP A 436 -27.45 9.42 25.17
C ASP A 436 -26.07 8.76 24.99
N ASN A 437 -26.06 7.45 24.77
CA ASN A 437 -24.86 6.62 24.58
C ASN A 437 -24.58 6.31 23.09
N TRP A 438 -25.36 6.87 22.18
CA TRP A 438 -25.27 6.61 20.75
C TRP A 438 -24.28 7.55 20.06
N LEU A 439 -23.34 6.98 19.30
CA LEU A 439 -22.49 7.65 18.33
C LEU A 439 -22.95 7.28 16.91
N PRO A 440 -23.68 8.17 16.21
CA PRO A 440 -24.21 7.86 14.88
C PRO A 440 -23.11 7.74 13.83
N VAL A 441 -23.25 6.74 12.94
CA VAL A 441 -22.43 6.57 11.74
C VAL A 441 -23.32 6.44 10.49
N GLY A 442 -22.74 6.48 9.29
CA GLY A 442 -23.43 6.15 8.04
C GLY A 442 -23.35 4.65 7.76
N THR A 443 -23.85 4.19 6.62
CA THR A 443 -23.74 2.77 6.22
C THR A 443 -22.38 2.41 5.59
N GLY A 444 -21.52 3.40 5.36
CA GLY A 444 -20.19 3.20 4.80
C GLY A 444 -19.17 2.73 5.83
N GLU A 445 -17.97 2.46 5.34
CA GLU A 445 -16.79 2.22 6.17
C GLU A 445 -16.45 3.46 7.01
N PHE A 446 -15.96 3.20 8.21
CA PHE A 446 -15.51 4.24 9.11
C PHE A 446 -14.30 3.77 9.90
N ARG A 447 -13.60 4.71 10.50
CA ARG A 447 -12.62 4.45 11.56
C ARG A 447 -12.96 5.28 12.78
N ILE A 448 -12.40 4.89 13.92
CA ILE A 448 -12.61 5.57 15.18
C ILE A 448 -11.26 6.00 15.76
N ASN A 449 -11.21 7.25 16.23
CA ASN A 449 -10.07 7.76 16.99
C ASN A 449 -10.49 7.93 18.44
N LEU A 450 -9.69 7.36 19.33
CA LEU A 450 -9.64 7.71 20.72
C LEU A 450 -8.65 8.88 20.87
N ARG A 451 -9.09 9.98 21.45
CA ARG A 451 -8.22 11.10 21.84
C ARG A 451 -8.07 11.08 23.34
N ILE A 452 -6.84 11.10 23.82
CA ILE A 452 -6.55 11.19 25.25
C ILE A 452 -5.67 12.43 25.45
N TYR A 453 -6.26 13.50 25.98
CA TYR A 453 -5.58 14.74 26.31
C TYR A 453 -5.19 14.77 27.79
N GLY A 454 -3.94 15.14 28.08
CA GLY A 454 -3.33 14.88 29.38
C GLY A 454 -3.31 13.39 29.70
N PRO A 455 -2.65 12.55 28.90
CA PRO A 455 -2.62 11.11 29.14
C PRO A 455 -1.79 10.75 30.38
N ASP A 456 -2.29 9.79 31.17
CA ASP A 456 -1.48 9.09 32.17
C ASP A 456 -0.60 8.05 31.47
N LEU A 457 0.54 8.51 30.93
CA LEU A 457 1.42 7.71 30.07
C LEU A 457 1.94 6.44 30.75
N GLU A 458 2.16 6.46 32.06
CA GLU A 458 2.58 5.27 32.81
C GLU A 458 1.53 4.17 32.69
N LYS A 459 0.25 4.49 32.86
CA LYS A 459 -0.83 3.50 32.70
C LYS A 459 -1.01 3.07 31.25
N ILE A 460 -1.02 4.01 30.31
CA ILE A 460 -1.21 3.71 28.87
C ILE A 460 -0.14 2.74 28.36
N THR A 461 1.11 2.90 28.81
CA THR A 461 2.23 2.09 28.31
C THR A 461 2.47 0.80 29.09
N SER A 462 1.87 0.62 30.28
CA SER A 462 2.18 -0.52 31.16
C SER A 462 1.01 -1.42 31.55
N SER A 463 -0.22 -0.87 31.70
CA SER A 463 -1.29 -1.59 32.37
C SER A 463 -2.70 -1.36 31.82
N TRP A 464 -2.91 -0.31 31.03
CA TRP A 464 -4.21 0.01 30.45
C TRP A 464 -4.28 -0.43 28.99
N THR A 465 -5.42 -0.98 28.60
CA THR A 465 -5.74 -1.32 27.22
C THR A 465 -7.04 -0.64 26.82
N PRO A 466 -7.15 -0.12 25.59
CA PRO A 466 -8.37 0.47 25.09
C PRO A 466 -9.49 -0.57 25.00
N PRO A 467 -10.75 -0.11 25.07
CA PRO A 467 -11.89 -1.00 24.97
C PRO A 467 -11.97 -1.61 23.56
N LYS A 468 -12.42 -2.86 23.52
CA LYS A 468 -12.67 -3.56 22.26
C LYS A 468 -13.93 -2.99 21.61
N ILE A 469 -13.89 -2.88 20.29
CA ILE A 469 -15.05 -2.50 19.48
C ILE A 469 -15.71 -3.82 19.08
N VAL A 470 -16.81 -4.16 19.72
CA VAL A 470 -17.48 -5.44 19.49
C VAL A 470 -18.67 -5.19 18.58
N GLN A 471 -18.80 -5.95 17.50
CA GLN A 471 -19.99 -5.89 16.67
C GLN A 471 -21.21 -6.33 17.50
N ASN A 472 -22.17 -5.43 17.68
CA ASN A 472 -23.49 -5.71 18.21
C ASN A 472 -24.22 -6.60 17.21
N SER A 473 -24.18 -7.89 17.46
CA SER A 473 -25.31 -8.70 17.04
C SER A 473 -26.58 -8.10 17.67
N VAL A 474 -27.58 -7.72 16.87
CA VAL A 474 -29.01 -7.71 17.30
C VAL A 474 -29.17 -8.88 18.23
N PRO A 475 -29.75 -8.76 19.46
CA PRO A 475 -29.73 -9.83 20.45
C PRO A 475 -30.01 -11.12 19.74
N ALA A 476 -28.89 -11.78 19.54
CA ALA A 476 -28.83 -13.04 18.94
C ALA A 476 -29.49 -13.86 20.01
N ASP A 477 -30.66 -14.39 19.71
CA ASP A 477 -30.88 -15.78 20.08
C ASP A 477 -29.51 -16.49 19.96
N ILE A 478 -29.11 -17.31 20.93
CA ILE A 478 -27.74 -17.89 21.03
C ILE A 478 -27.28 -18.53 19.68
N SER A 479 -28.22 -18.75 18.75
CA SER A 479 -28.06 -18.90 17.31
C SER A 479 -27.25 -17.83 16.54
N ASN A 480 -27.30 -16.51 16.79
CA ASN A 480 -26.65 -15.48 15.95
C ASN A 480 -25.19 -15.16 16.33
N GLU A 481 -24.77 -15.18 17.61
CA GLU A 481 -23.32 -15.12 17.97
C GLU A 481 -22.61 -16.41 17.50
N LYS A 482 -23.32 -17.54 17.65
CA LYS A 482 -22.93 -18.79 17.02
C LYS A 482 -22.90 -18.64 15.49
N SER A 483 -23.89 -17.97 14.88
CA SER A 483 -23.96 -17.72 13.43
C SER A 483 -22.76 -16.88 12.95
N THR A 484 -22.42 -15.77 13.60
CA THR A 484 -21.26 -14.93 13.22
C THR A 484 -19.95 -15.72 13.30
N LYS A 485 -19.69 -16.42 14.43
CA LYS A 485 -18.52 -17.30 14.57
C LYS A 485 -18.53 -18.46 13.58
N ILE A 486 -19.71 -18.96 13.22
CA ILE A 486 -19.88 -19.97 12.16
C ILE A 486 -19.49 -19.35 10.82
N TRP A 487 -19.97 -18.15 10.47
CA TRP A 487 -19.70 -17.50 9.20
C TRP A 487 -18.24 -17.06 9.04
N GLU A 488 -17.55 -16.67 10.11
CA GLU A 488 -16.09 -16.50 10.12
C GLU A 488 -15.38 -17.82 9.84
N THR A 489 -15.80 -18.89 10.50
CA THR A 489 -15.24 -20.22 10.26
C THR A 489 -15.55 -20.71 8.85
N VAL A 490 -16.71 -20.37 8.29
CA VAL A 490 -17.11 -20.67 6.90
C VAL A 490 -16.25 -19.89 5.92
N LYS A 491 -15.98 -18.61 6.17
CA LYS A 491 -15.07 -17.78 5.36
C LYS A 491 -13.67 -18.38 5.33
N ASP A 492 -13.10 -18.68 6.49
CA ASP A 492 -11.77 -19.28 6.56
C ASP A 492 -11.73 -20.67 5.92
N ALA A 493 -12.80 -21.45 6.09
CA ALA A 493 -12.94 -22.75 5.45
C ALA A 493 -13.04 -22.63 3.92
N TYR A 494 -13.76 -21.63 3.42
CA TYR A 494 -13.85 -21.34 2.00
C TYR A 494 -12.48 -20.98 1.44
N ILE A 495 -11.78 -20.00 2.03
CA ILE A 495 -10.44 -19.56 1.63
C ILE A 495 -9.48 -20.75 1.58
N PHE A 496 -9.47 -21.58 2.64
CA PHE A 496 -8.61 -22.75 2.71
C PHE A 496 -8.94 -23.80 1.64
N CYS A 497 -10.23 -24.12 1.45
CA CYS A 497 -10.69 -25.18 0.55
C CYS A 497 -10.79 -24.74 -0.92
N TYR A 498 -10.80 -23.44 -1.21
CA TYR A 498 -11.04 -22.90 -2.55
C TYR A 498 -10.08 -23.47 -3.61
N PRO A 499 -8.74 -23.47 -3.41
CA PRO A 499 -7.82 -24.07 -4.37
C PRO A 499 -8.07 -25.55 -4.62
N LEU A 500 -8.45 -26.32 -3.58
CA LEU A 500 -8.72 -27.75 -3.70
C LEU A 500 -9.98 -28.04 -4.53
N VAL A 501 -11.05 -27.28 -4.29
CA VAL A 501 -12.30 -27.41 -5.04
C VAL A 501 -12.13 -26.92 -6.48
N LEU A 502 -11.36 -25.85 -6.68
CA LEU A 502 -11.02 -25.36 -8.02
C LEU A 502 -10.14 -26.35 -8.79
N MET A 503 -9.18 -27.00 -8.14
CA MET A 503 -8.35 -28.05 -8.76
C MET A 503 -9.21 -29.22 -9.22
N ASP A 504 -10.16 -29.68 -8.41
CA ASP A 504 -11.11 -30.74 -8.80
C ASP A 504 -12.01 -30.32 -9.97
N ALA A 505 -12.57 -29.11 -9.94
CA ALA A 505 -13.38 -28.59 -11.03
C ALA A 505 -12.57 -28.52 -12.34
N THR A 506 -11.33 -28.03 -12.26
CA THR A 506 -10.42 -27.94 -13.40
C THR A 506 -10.07 -29.32 -13.94
N MET A 507 -9.74 -30.28 -13.07
CA MET A 507 -9.50 -31.67 -13.46
C MET A 507 -10.72 -32.29 -14.15
N ARG A 508 -11.92 -32.13 -13.60
CA ARG A 508 -13.15 -32.70 -14.17
C ARG A 508 -13.45 -32.15 -15.56
N GLU A 509 -13.28 -30.85 -15.74
CA GLU A 509 -13.44 -30.19 -17.03
C GLU A 509 -12.40 -30.68 -18.05
N HIS A 510 -11.13 -30.71 -17.64
CA HIS A 510 -9.98 -31.06 -18.47
C HIS A 510 -9.97 -32.54 -18.88
N THR A 511 -10.42 -33.42 -17.98
CA THR A 511 -10.50 -34.87 -18.23
C THR A 511 -11.82 -35.31 -18.88
N ASN A 512 -12.72 -34.38 -19.19
CA ASN A 512 -14.02 -34.63 -19.80
C ASN A 512 -13.93 -35.00 -21.29
N THR A 513 -13.22 -36.07 -21.62
CA THR A 513 -13.05 -36.58 -22.98
C THR A 513 -12.81 -38.09 -22.96
N VAL A 514 -13.14 -38.77 -24.06
CA VAL A 514 -12.90 -40.22 -24.23
C VAL A 514 -11.46 -40.52 -24.64
N GLU A 515 -10.85 -39.63 -25.43
CA GLU A 515 -9.49 -39.72 -25.95
C GLU A 515 -8.83 -38.34 -25.84
N PRO A 516 -7.49 -38.24 -25.79
CA PRO A 516 -6.81 -36.96 -25.82
C PRO A 516 -7.16 -36.11 -27.05
N THR A 517 -7.35 -34.81 -26.82
CA THR A 517 -7.46 -33.75 -27.81
C THR A 517 -6.33 -32.73 -27.56
N ASN A 518 -6.30 -31.65 -28.34
CA ASN A 518 -5.38 -30.54 -28.10
C ASN A 518 -5.78 -29.65 -26.90
N GLU A 519 -6.96 -29.86 -26.31
CA GLU A 519 -7.45 -29.08 -25.17
C GLU A 519 -7.64 -29.92 -23.90
N LYS A 520 -7.91 -31.22 -24.04
CA LYS A 520 -8.36 -32.11 -22.97
C LYS A 520 -7.71 -33.48 -23.09
N ALA A 521 -7.47 -34.14 -21.98
CA ALA A 521 -7.01 -35.53 -21.98
C ALA A 521 -7.57 -36.29 -20.78
N PRO A 522 -7.88 -37.59 -20.90
CA PRO A 522 -8.24 -38.40 -19.74
C PRO A 522 -7.13 -38.36 -18.68
N ALA A 523 -7.48 -38.62 -17.42
CA ALA A 523 -6.48 -38.68 -16.35
C ALA A 523 -5.31 -39.62 -16.69
N ASN A 524 -4.11 -39.26 -16.24
CA ASN A 524 -2.84 -39.93 -16.54
C ASN A 524 -2.45 -39.93 -18.02
N GLN A 525 -2.97 -39.00 -18.83
CA GLN A 525 -2.59 -38.80 -20.23
C GLN A 525 -2.35 -37.31 -20.49
N PHE A 526 -1.48 -37.02 -21.46
CA PHE A 526 -1.19 -35.66 -21.88
C PHE A 526 -2.24 -35.15 -22.86
N GLN A 527 -2.71 -33.92 -22.64
CA GLN A 527 -3.02 -33.05 -23.78
C GLN A 527 -1.72 -32.43 -24.29
N HIS A 528 -1.78 -31.94 -25.52
CA HIS A 528 -0.71 -31.16 -26.12
C HIS A 528 -1.33 -29.96 -26.85
N ASP A 529 -0.93 -28.76 -26.46
CA ASP A 529 -1.19 -27.59 -27.29
C ASP A 529 -0.48 -27.78 -28.64
N ASP A 530 -1.14 -27.37 -29.73
CA ASP A 530 -0.63 -27.44 -31.10
C ASP A 530 -0.38 -26.06 -31.73
N GLN A 531 -0.72 -24.99 -31.00
CA GLN A 531 -0.56 -23.61 -31.42
C GLN A 531 -0.37 -22.66 -30.23
N LEU A 532 0.38 -21.58 -30.45
CA LEU A 532 0.44 -20.44 -29.53
C LEU A 532 -0.90 -19.72 -29.47
N LYS A 533 -1.19 -19.07 -28.34
CA LYS A 533 -2.43 -18.29 -28.18
C LYS A 533 -2.37 -17.02 -29.04
N ASN A 534 -3.51 -16.60 -29.56
CA ASN A 534 -3.68 -15.40 -30.36
C ASN A 534 -4.86 -14.56 -29.81
N ALA A 535 -5.15 -13.41 -30.43
CA ALA A 535 -6.18 -12.50 -29.96
C ALA A 535 -7.63 -13.03 -30.03
N ASP A 536 -7.88 -14.10 -30.78
CA ASP A 536 -9.18 -14.77 -30.80
C ASP A 536 -9.39 -15.67 -29.56
N TRP A 537 -8.31 -16.05 -28.88
CA TRP A 537 -8.35 -16.89 -27.70
C TRP A 537 -8.65 -16.07 -26.45
N ARG A 538 -9.81 -16.30 -25.84
CA ARG A 538 -10.30 -15.53 -24.67
C ARG A 538 -10.66 -16.40 -23.45
N ASN A 539 -10.10 -17.61 -23.34
CA ASN A 539 -10.45 -18.53 -22.25
C ASN A 539 -9.79 -18.13 -20.91
N VAL A 540 -8.60 -17.53 -20.94
CA VAL A 540 -7.88 -17.01 -19.76
C VAL A 540 -7.30 -15.64 -20.12
N VAL A 541 -7.29 -14.72 -19.15
CA VAL A 541 -6.64 -13.42 -19.29
C VAL A 541 -5.12 -13.56 -19.27
N SER A 542 -4.42 -12.60 -19.87
CA SER A 542 -2.96 -12.51 -19.96
C SER A 542 -2.26 -13.80 -20.44
N PRO A 543 -2.73 -14.47 -21.52
CA PRO A 543 -2.14 -15.72 -21.99
C PRO A 543 -0.65 -15.58 -22.34
N ASN A 544 0.12 -16.60 -21.99
CA ASN A 544 1.50 -16.76 -22.43
C ASN A 544 1.55 -17.05 -23.95
N VAL A 545 2.47 -16.39 -24.65
CA VAL A 545 2.69 -16.53 -26.11
C VAL A 545 4.13 -16.96 -26.46
N ASP A 546 4.89 -17.43 -25.46
CA ASP A 546 6.28 -17.87 -25.55
C ASP A 546 6.43 -19.39 -25.52
N THR A 547 5.51 -20.09 -24.85
CA THR A 547 5.61 -21.53 -24.59
C THR A 547 4.36 -22.29 -25.02
N LEU A 548 4.53 -23.48 -25.58
CA LEU A 548 3.43 -24.45 -25.75
C LEU A 548 3.34 -25.36 -24.52
N TYR A 549 2.11 -25.65 -24.13
CA TYR A 549 1.83 -26.48 -22.97
C TYR A 549 1.59 -27.95 -23.35
N SER A 550 2.07 -28.85 -22.50
CA SER A 550 1.55 -30.22 -22.40
C SER A 550 1.11 -30.46 -20.98
N GLN A 551 -0.12 -30.92 -20.78
CA GLN A 551 -0.72 -30.96 -19.45
C GLN A 551 -1.33 -32.31 -19.17
N ALA A 552 -1.23 -32.76 -17.93
CA ALA A 552 -1.89 -33.98 -17.47
C ALA A 552 -2.35 -33.80 -16.03
N PHE A 553 -3.59 -34.18 -15.76
CA PHE A 553 -4.05 -34.43 -14.40
C PHE A 553 -3.75 -35.88 -14.04
N LEU A 554 -3.12 -36.08 -12.88
CA LEU A 554 -2.70 -37.39 -12.42
C LEU A 554 -3.62 -37.92 -11.33
N ASP A 555 -4.09 -39.15 -11.52
CA ASP A 555 -4.66 -40.00 -10.47
C ASP A 555 -3.58 -40.95 -9.97
N LEU A 556 -3.03 -40.60 -8.80
CA LEU A 556 -1.96 -41.31 -8.11
C LEU A 556 -2.50 -42.26 -7.02
N ASN A 557 -3.81 -42.45 -6.93
CA ASN A 557 -4.43 -43.27 -5.87
C ASN A 557 -4.12 -44.76 -6.02
N SER A 558 -3.91 -45.24 -7.24
CA SER A 558 -3.80 -46.67 -7.54
C SER A 558 -2.43 -47.11 -8.07
N THR A 559 -1.61 -46.18 -8.55
CA THR A 559 -0.30 -46.48 -9.14
C THR A 559 0.64 -45.27 -9.06
N ALA A 560 1.94 -45.54 -9.01
CA ALA A 560 2.96 -44.53 -9.26
C ALA A 560 3.25 -44.48 -10.76
N LEU A 561 3.45 -43.28 -11.29
CA LEU A 561 3.69 -43.04 -12.70
C LEU A 561 5.16 -42.72 -12.93
N VAL A 562 5.73 -43.27 -13.99
CA VAL A 562 7.01 -42.83 -14.52
C VAL A 562 6.73 -41.74 -15.54
N PHE A 563 7.24 -40.56 -15.26
CA PHE A 563 7.33 -39.45 -16.20
C PHE A 563 8.74 -39.40 -16.79
N VAL A 564 8.86 -39.31 -18.11
CA VAL A 564 10.14 -39.06 -18.78
C VAL A 564 10.05 -37.73 -19.51
N LYS A 565 10.86 -36.78 -19.05
CA LYS A 565 11.19 -35.58 -19.81
C LYS A 565 12.29 -35.96 -20.80
N PRO A 566 12.08 -35.80 -22.11
CA PRO A 566 13.13 -36.12 -23.08
C PRO A 566 14.29 -35.13 -23.00
N LYS A 567 15.41 -35.54 -23.58
CA LYS A 567 16.51 -34.62 -23.89
C LYS A 567 16.03 -33.56 -24.88
N VAL A 568 16.28 -32.30 -24.59
CA VAL A 568 15.89 -31.15 -25.40
C VAL A 568 17.05 -30.16 -25.53
N ASP A 569 16.94 -29.20 -26.45
CA ASP A 569 17.93 -28.17 -26.72
C ASP A 569 17.46 -26.77 -26.31
N ARG A 570 16.41 -26.68 -25.50
CA ARG A 570 15.66 -25.46 -25.22
C ARG A 570 15.04 -25.49 -23.83
N PHE A 571 14.56 -24.35 -23.37
CA PHE A 571 13.79 -24.27 -22.12
C PHE A 571 12.59 -25.23 -22.16
N CYS A 572 12.56 -26.14 -21.17
CA CYS A 572 11.51 -27.12 -20.98
C CYS A 572 11.35 -27.34 -19.47
N SER A 573 10.37 -26.67 -18.89
CA SER A 573 10.05 -26.75 -17.47
C SER A 573 8.82 -27.61 -17.25
N VAL A 574 8.84 -28.47 -16.23
CA VAL A 574 7.72 -29.33 -15.86
C VAL A 574 7.35 -29.06 -14.42
N GLN A 575 6.31 -28.28 -14.21
CA GLN A 575 5.79 -27.97 -12.89
C GLN A 575 4.87 -29.11 -12.43
N VAL A 576 5.12 -29.67 -11.26
CA VAL A 576 4.28 -30.69 -10.62
C VAL A 576 3.60 -30.07 -9.42
N MET A 577 2.26 -29.97 -9.46
CA MET A 577 1.46 -29.41 -8.38
C MET A 577 0.63 -30.47 -7.65
N ASP A 578 0.44 -30.26 -6.35
CA ASP A 578 -0.50 -31.05 -5.55
C ASP A 578 -1.95 -30.57 -5.73
N ALA A 579 -2.88 -31.23 -5.04
CA ALA A 579 -4.31 -30.89 -5.13
C ALA A 579 -4.66 -29.50 -4.58
N TYR A 580 -3.77 -28.87 -3.80
CA TYR A 580 -3.96 -27.55 -3.21
C TYR A 580 -3.25 -26.45 -4.00
N SER A 581 -2.71 -26.78 -5.18
CA SER A 581 -1.89 -25.90 -6.04
C SER A 581 -0.53 -25.50 -5.48
N ASN A 582 0.00 -26.22 -4.47
CA ASN A 582 1.42 -26.08 -4.13
C ASN A 582 2.26 -26.69 -5.25
N THR A 583 3.32 -25.99 -5.67
CA THR A 583 4.37 -26.60 -6.49
C THR A 583 5.19 -27.53 -5.61
N ILE A 584 5.16 -28.82 -5.92
CA ILE A 584 5.89 -29.86 -5.20
C ILE A 584 7.30 -30.02 -5.75
N ASP A 585 7.43 -29.91 -7.08
CA ASP A 585 8.71 -29.98 -7.76
C ASP A 585 8.63 -29.33 -9.14
N VAL A 586 9.79 -28.96 -9.67
CA VAL A 586 9.98 -28.47 -11.03
C VAL A 586 11.08 -29.31 -11.69
N ILE A 587 10.75 -30.03 -12.76
CA ILE A 587 11.68 -30.86 -13.52
C ILE A 587 12.19 -30.07 -14.73
N GLY A 588 13.42 -30.30 -15.16
CA GLY A 588 14.01 -29.59 -16.29
C GLY A 588 14.40 -28.16 -15.95
N SER A 589 14.08 -27.22 -16.84
CA SER A 589 14.46 -25.81 -16.68
C SER A 589 13.79 -25.19 -15.44
N GLY A 590 14.62 -24.61 -14.57
CA GLY A 590 14.20 -24.06 -13.27
C GLY A 590 14.14 -25.08 -12.14
N GLY A 591 14.38 -26.36 -12.45
CA GLY A 591 14.56 -27.42 -11.47
C GLY A 591 15.99 -27.53 -10.96
N GLY A 592 16.20 -28.37 -9.95
CA GLY A 592 17.51 -28.64 -9.35
C GLY A 592 18.46 -29.54 -10.17
N ALA A 593 18.15 -29.82 -11.44
CA ALA A 593 18.94 -30.71 -12.29
C ALA A 593 20.31 -30.10 -12.65
N THR A 594 21.36 -30.93 -12.67
CA THR A 594 22.71 -30.47 -13.07
C THR A 594 22.76 -30.00 -14.53
N ASN A 595 21.95 -30.61 -15.40
CA ASN A 595 21.76 -30.16 -16.77
C ASN A 595 20.27 -30.27 -17.14
N PRO A 596 19.52 -29.16 -17.14
CA PRO A 596 18.06 -29.17 -17.37
C PRO A 596 17.66 -29.63 -18.78
N ASN A 597 18.62 -29.69 -19.71
CA ASN A 597 18.38 -30.13 -21.09
C ASN A 597 18.50 -31.65 -21.28
N ASP A 598 19.11 -32.38 -20.33
CA ASP A 598 19.21 -33.83 -20.43
C ASP A 598 17.87 -34.53 -20.17
N GLU A 599 17.83 -35.82 -20.51
CA GLU A 599 16.68 -36.67 -20.19
C GLU A 599 16.57 -36.85 -18.68
N GLU A 600 15.37 -36.72 -18.15
CA GLU A 600 15.08 -36.95 -16.72
C GLU A 600 13.96 -37.97 -16.59
N ILE A 601 14.22 -39.02 -15.81
CA ILE A 601 13.28 -40.10 -15.52
C ILE A 601 12.81 -39.92 -14.08
N CYS A 602 11.54 -39.60 -13.91
CA CYS A 602 10.95 -39.29 -12.61
C CYS A 602 9.91 -40.34 -12.25
N LEU A 603 9.98 -40.88 -11.04
CA LEU A 603 8.89 -41.61 -10.42
C LEU A 603 8.01 -40.61 -9.67
N ILE A 604 6.77 -40.43 -10.11
CA ILE A 604 5.77 -39.57 -9.47
C ILE A 604 4.79 -40.47 -8.74
N SER A 605 4.72 -40.31 -7.42
CA SER A 605 3.86 -41.14 -6.58
C SER A 605 2.98 -40.30 -5.69
N GLY A 606 1.75 -40.77 -5.46
CA GLY A 606 0.84 -40.18 -4.50
C GLY A 606 1.14 -40.63 -3.07
N ARG A 607 0.28 -40.19 -2.16
CA ARG A 607 0.46 -40.43 -0.73
C ARG A 607 0.45 -41.93 -0.41
N GLY A 608 1.34 -42.36 0.48
CA GLY A 608 1.36 -43.73 0.98
C GLY A 608 1.93 -44.77 0.02
N TYR A 609 2.60 -44.36 -1.07
CA TYR A 609 3.43 -45.27 -1.85
C TYR A 609 4.50 -45.92 -0.95
N GLN A 610 4.64 -47.26 -1.06
CA GLN A 610 5.59 -48.07 -0.29
C GLN A 610 6.48 -48.95 -1.19
N GLY A 611 6.42 -48.73 -2.50
CA GLY A 611 7.26 -49.47 -3.45
C GLY A 611 8.72 -49.01 -3.39
N GLU A 612 9.61 -49.82 -3.96
CA GLU A 612 11.01 -49.43 -4.13
C GLU A 612 11.13 -48.37 -5.23
N ILE A 613 11.97 -47.36 -4.99
CA ILE A 613 12.33 -46.36 -6.00
C ILE A 613 13.40 -47.00 -6.89
N PRO A 614 13.16 -47.23 -8.19
CA PRO A 614 14.14 -47.83 -9.07
C PRO A 614 15.41 -46.99 -9.19
N GLU A 615 16.56 -47.67 -9.35
CA GLU A 615 17.85 -47.01 -9.53
C GLU A 615 17.84 -46.09 -10.77
N GLY A 616 18.35 -44.87 -10.61
CA GLY A 616 18.45 -43.88 -11.68
C GLY A 616 17.21 -43.00 -11.88
N MET A 617 16.14 -43.18 -11.09
CA MET A 617 14.97 -42.31 -11.13
C MET A 617 15.00 -41.24 -10.03
N THR A 618 14.58 -40.02 -10.36
CA THR A 618 14.26 -38.97 -9.38
C THR A 618 12.87 -39.25 -8.80
N HIS A 619 12.72 -39.25 -7.48
CA HIS A 619 11.43 -39.52 -6.84
C HIS A 619 10.72 -38.22 -6.47
N ILE A 620 9.53 -38.00 -7.02
CA ILE A 620 8.64 -36.88 -6.72
C ILE A 620 7.47 -37.43 -5.91
N SER A 621 7.52 -37.20 -4.60
CA SER A 621 6.50 -37.65 -3.67
C SER A 621 5.44 -36.58 -3.48
N VAL A 622 4.34 -36.69 -4.23
CA VAL A 622 3.20 -35.77 -4.11
C VAL A 622 2.41 -36.11 -2.82
N PRO A 623 2.12 -35.12 -1.95
CA PRO A 623 1.42 -35.36 -0.68
C PRO A 623 -0.07 -35.74 -0.86
N THR A 624 -0.61 -35.53 -2.06
CA THR A 624 -1.99 -35.79 -2.45
C THR A 624 -2.07 -36.88 -3.53
N ASN A 625 -3.27 -37.44 -3.76
CA ASN A 625 -3.49 -38.42 -4.83
C ASN A 625 -3.89 -37.79 -6.16
N MET A 626 -4.31 -36.53 -6.15
CA MET A 626 -4.49 -35.70 -7.33
C MET A 626 -3.23 -34.85 -7.50
N ALA A 627 -2.69 -34.81 -8.72
CA ALA A 627 -1.63 -33.89 -9.09
C ALA A 627 -1.94 -33.26 -10.45
N TRP A 628 -1.37 -32.10 -10.73
CA TRP A 628 -1.42 -31.49 -12.05
C TRP A 628 0.00 -31.23 -12.54
N ILE A 629 0.31 -31.73 -13.74
CA ILE A 629 1.59 -31.48 -14.41
C ILE A 629 1.36 -30.50 -15.54
N ILE A 630 2.20 -29.47 -15.58
CA ILE A 630 2.28 -28.50 -16.67
C ILE A 630 3.70 -28.50 -17.22
N VAL A 631 3.86 -29.04 -18.42
CA VAL A 631 5.09 -28.95 -19.23
C VAL A 631 5.01 -27.66 -20.04
N ARG A 632 6.02 -26.80 -19.96
CA ARG A 632 6.15 -25.56 -20.71
C ARG A 632 7.38 -25.64 -21.59
N ILE A 633 7.19 -25.71 -22.91
CA ILE A 633 8.27 -25.81 -23.89
C ILE A 633 8.35 -24.49 -24.65
N VAL A 634 9.50 -23.81 -24.61
CA VAL A 634 9.68 -22.55 -25.35
C VAL A 634 9.57 -22.80 -26.85
N CYS A 635 8.83 -21.92 -27.53
CA CYS A 635 8.55 -21.99 -28.96
C CYS A 635 9.16 -20.78 -29.67
N ASN A 636 10.00 -21.03 -30.67
CA ASN A 636 10.69 -19.99 -31.43
C ASN A 636 9.81 -19.42 -32.57
N GLY A 637 8.49 -19.38 -32.37
CA GLY A 637 7.49 -18.94 -33.35
C GLY A 637 6.85 -20.09 -34.16
N PRO A 638 5.91 -19.76 -35.09
CA PRO A 638 5.07 -20.75 -35.77
C PRO A 638 5.83 -21.85 -36.54
N ASP A 639 7.01 -21.54 -37.09
CA ASP A 639 7.82 -22.51 -37.84
C ASP A 639 8.44 -23.60 -36.92
N ASP A 640 8.51 -23.35 -35.62
CA ASP A 640 9.07 -24.27 -34.63
C ASP A 640 8.04 -25.29 -34.11
N LEU A 641 6.76 -25.15 -34.47
CA LEU A 641 5.67 -26.03 -33.99
C LEU A 641 5.92 -27.52 -34.30
N THR A 642 6.54 -27.84 -35.44
CA THR A 642 6.88 -29.24 -35.77
C THR A 642 7.96 -29.82 -34.86
N ASN A 643 8.91 -29.00 -34.39
CA ASN A 643 9.92 -29.43 -33.43
C ASN A 643 9.29 -29.64 -32.05
N ILE A 644 8.39 -28.75 -31.64
CA ILE A 644 7.62 -28.90 -30.40
C ILE A 644 6.80 -30.20 -30.43
N GLU A 645 6.08 -30.47 -31.53
CA GLU A 645 5.33 -31.71 -31.70
C GLU A 645 6.23 -32.95 -31.58
N ALA A 646 7.46 -32.89 -32.12
CA ALA A 646 8.44 -33.97 -31.99
C ALA A 646 8.94 -34.16 -30.55
N ILE A 647 9.07 -33.09 -29.76
CA ILE A 647 9.39 -33.16 -28.32
C ILE A 647 8.20 -33.73 -27.53
N GLN A 648 6.99 -33.22 -27.79
CA GLN A 648 5.76 -33.65 -27.14
C GLN A 648 5.53 -35.17 -27.30
N LYS A 649 5.78 -35.72 -28.50
CA LYS A 649 5.70 -37.17 -28.78
C LYS A 649 6.69 -38.03 -28.00
N GLN A 650 7.74 -37.43 -27.45
CA GLN A 650 8.76 -38.13 -26.65
C GLN A 650 8.49 -38.02 -25.14
N LEU A 651 7.51 -37.21 -24.71
CA LEU A 651 7.07 -37.21 -23.31
C LEU A 651 6.43 -38.56 -23.00
N ILE A 652 6.88 -39.20 -21.93
CA ILE A 652 6.34 -40.48 -21.46
C ILE A 652 5.63 -40.24 -20.14
N LEU A 653 4.44 -40.80 -19.99
CA LEU A 653 3.71 -40.89 -18.73
C LEU A 653 3.02 -42.25 -18.67
N VAL A 654 3.58 -43.18 -17.91
CA VAL A 654 3.10 -44.58 -17.83
C VAL A 654 3.19 -45.12 -16.41
N PRO A 655 2.40 -46.15 -16.03
CA PRO A 655 2.56 -46.82 -14.74
C PRO A 655 3.96 -47.42 -14.58
N LEU A 656 4.48 -47.38 -13.35
CA LEU A 656 5.82 -47.88 -13.02
C LEU A 656 6.08 -49.32 -13.49
N GLU A 657 5.12 -50.23 -13.28
CA GLU A 657 5.27 -51.64 -13.68
C GLU A 657 5.45 -51.78 -15.20
N ASN A 658 4.71 -50.99 -15.99
CA ASN A 658 4.81 -51.01 -17.44
C ASN A 658 6.17 -50.51 -17.92
N TYR A 659 6.70 -49.46 -17.28
CA TYR A 659 8.03 -48.93 -17.59
C TYR A 659 9.13 -49.97 -17.30
N LEU A 660 9.10 -50.58 -16.11
CA LEU A 660 10.13 -51.56 -15.69
C LEU A 660 10.12 -52.83 -16.53
N ASN A 661 8.95 -53.30 -16.96
CA ASN A 661 8.83 -54.50 -17.79
C ASN A 661 9.09 -54.24 -19.28
N ASN A 662 9.24 -52.97 -19.68
CA ASN A 662 9.27 -52.56 -21.09
C ASN A 662 8.05 -53.07 -21.87
N ASP A 663 6.90 -53.11 -21.20
CA ASP A 663 5.64 -53.56 -21.76
C ASP A 663 4.99 -52.45 -22.59
N THR A 664 4.31 -52.82 -23.68
CA THR A 664 3.47 -51.86 -24.40
C THR A 664 2.29 -51.46 -23.51
N TYR A 665 2.26 -50.19 -23.08
CA TYR A 665 1.15 -49.63 -22.31
C TYR A 665 0.13 -48.99 -23.25
N THR A 666 -1.13 -49.41 -23.13
CA THR A 666 -2.27 -48.76 -23.79
C THR A 666 -3.04 -48.00 -22.72
N PRO A 667 -3.05 -46.66 -22.72
CA PRO A 667 -3.81 -45.88 -21.76
C PRO A 667 -5.30 -46.22 -21.80
N PRO A 668 -5.98 -46.24 -20.64
CA PRO A 668 -7.42 -46.47 -20.59
C PRO A 668 -8.17 -45.30 -21.26
N LYS A 669 -9.28 -45.59 -21.94
CA LYS A 669 -10.17 -44.54 -22.46
C LYS A 669 -10.81 -43.77 -21.30
N GLY A 670 -10.98 -42.47 -21.50
CA GLY A 670 -11.72 -41.61 -20.58
C GLY A 670 -13.24 -41.72 -20.74
N SER A 671 -13.94 -40.74 -20.20
CA SER A 671 -15.39 -40.62 -20.27
C SER A 671 -15.81 -39.18 -20.50
N TYR A 672 -16.93 -38.99 -21.20
CA TYR A 672 -17.53 -37.68 -21.41
C TYR A 672 -18.87 -37.58 -20.66
N ASN A 673 -19.06 -36.48 -19.93
CA ASN A 673 -20.31 -36.07 -19.32
C ASN A 673 -20.58 -34.60 -19.65
N GLU A 674 -21.76 -34.30 -20.21
CA GLU A 674 -22.17 -32.93 -20.55
C GLU A 674 -22.17 -31.98 -19.33
N GLU A 675 -22.43 -32.51 -18.13
CA GLU A 675 -22.41 -31.73 -16.88
C GLU A 675 -21.02 -31.19 -16.50
N ASN A 676 -19.95 -31.73 -17.09
CA ASN A 676 -18.58 -31.26 -16.88
C ASN A 676 -18.14 -30.20 -17.91
N ASN A 677 -19.06 -29.69 -18.74
CA ASN A 677 -18.80 -28.57 -19.65
C ASN A 677 -19.10 -27.23 -18.97
N PHE A 678 -18.19 -26.79 -18.11
CA PHE A 678 -18.28 -25.51 -17.41
C PHE A 678 -16.93 -24.81 -17.39
N ARG A 679 -16.92 -23.50 -17.17
CA ARG A 679 -15.68 -22.80 -16.80
C ARG A 679 -15.42 -23.06 -15.30
N PRO A 680 -14.27 -23.64 -14.89
CA PRO A 680 -14.06 -24.07 -13.51
C PRO A 680 -14.28 -22.97 -12.46
N GLY A 681 -13.76 -21.75 -12.70
CA GLY A 681 -13.98 -20.62 -11.79
C GLY A 681 -15.45 -20.25 -11.62
N ASP A 682 -16.22 -20.22 -12.72
CA ASP A 682 -17.66 -19.92 -12.69
C ASP A 682 -18.44 -21.05 -12.03
N TYR A 683 -18.05 -22.30 -12.26
CA TYR A 683 -18.64 -23.45 -11.60
C TYR A 683 -18.48 -23.36 -10.08
N VAL A 684 -17.25 -23.11 -9.60
CA VAL A 684 -16.97 -23.00 -8.16
C VAL A 684 -17.68 -21.79 -7.54
N ALA A 685 -17.70 -20.65 -8.23
CA ALA A 685 -18.39 -19.45 -7.76
C ALA A 685 -19.91 -19.64 -7.62
N ASN A 686 -20.50 -20.55 -8.40
CA ASN A 686 -21.93 -20.84 -8.37
C ASN A 686 -22.33 -22.00 -7.43
N LEU A 687 -21.37 -22.64 -6.74
CA LEU A 687 -21.68 -23.69 -5.77
C LEU A 687 -22.39 -23.11 -4.55
N SER A 688 -23.43 -23.81 -4.10
CA SER A 688 -24.00 -23.58 -2.76
C SER A 688 -22.99 -24.00 -1.68
N PRO A 689 -23.13 -23.50 -0.44
CA PRO A 689 -22.27 -23.93 0.67
C PRO A 689 -22.21 -25.45 0.86
N GLU A 690 -23.34 -26.13 0.69
CA GLU A 690 -23.43 -27.58 0.82
C GLU A 690 -22.64 -28.29 -0.27
N GLU A 691 -22.84 -27.90 -1.54
CA GLU A 691 -22.11 -28.50 -2.66
C GLU A 691 -20.60 -28.25 -2.55
N PHE A 692 -20.20 -27.03 -2.16
CA PHE A 692 -18.80 -26.66 -2.00
C PHE A 692 -18.13 -27.46 -0.89
N PHE A 693 -18.70 -27.48 0.32
CA PHE A 693 -18.07 -28.18 1.45
C PHE A 693 -18.21 -29.71 1.37
N HIS A 694 -19.25 -30.24 0.73
CA HIS A 694 -19.31 -31.68 0.42
C HIS A 694 -18.21 -32.08 -0.57
N ALA A 695 -17.94 -31.26 -1.58
CA ALA A 695 -16.81 -31.48 -2.48
C ALA A 695 -15.48 -31.43 -1.70
N ALA A 696 -15.24 -30.38 -0.91
CA ALA A 696 -14.02 -30.24 -0.11
C ALA A 696 -13.80 -31.42 0.84
N ASN A 697 -14.82 -31.82 1.61
CA ASN A 697 -14.73 -32.93 2.57
C ASN A 697 -14.42 -34.26 1.90
N ARG A 698 -15.04 -34.54 0.75
CA ARG A 698 -14.75 -35.73 -0.06
C ARG A 698 -13.32 -35.71 -0.58
N LEU A 699 -12.88 -34.58 -1.13
CA LEU A 699 -11.56 -34.41 -1.72
C LEU A 699 -10.44 -34.56 -0.68
N MET A 700 -10.65 -34.03 0.53
CA MET A 700 -9.70 -34.14 1.64
C MET A 700 -9.43 -35.58 2.09
N ILE A 701 -10.31 -36.55 1.76
CA ILE A 701 -10.06 -37.97 2.04
C ILE A 701 -8.88 -38.48 1.24
N SER A 702 -8.82 -38.21 -0.06
CA SER A 702 -7.75 -38.67 -0.97
C SER A 702 -6.60 -37.67 -1.09
N ASN A 703 -6.85 -36.41 -0.76
CA ASN A 703 -5.91 -35.30 -0.87
C ASN A 703 -5.83 -34.59 0.49
N PRO A 704 -5.12 -35.17 1.47
CA PRO A 704 -5.16 -34.67 2.84
C PRO A 704 -4.46 -33.30 2.91
N PRO A 705 -4.94 -32.38 3.75
CA PRO A 705 -4.19 -31.18 4.12
C PRO A 705 -2.77 -31.51 4.60
N ALA A 706 -1.84 -30.57 4.44
CA ALA A 706 -0.50 -30.70 4.96
C ALA A 706 -0.50 -30.75 6.51
N PRO A 707 0.52 -31.34 7.16
CA PRO A 707 0.61 -31.34 8.62
C PRO A 707 0.52 -29.95 9.26
N GLU A 708 1.04 -28.93 8.58
CA GLU A 708 1.06 -27.53 8.96
C GLU A 708 -0.37 -26.93 8.97
N ASP A 709 -1.28 -27.47 8.15
CA ASP A 709 -2.68 -27.05 8.06
C ASP A 709 -3.52 -27.54 9.25
N ARG A 710 -2.95 -28.35 10.16
CA ARG A 710 -3.68 -28.90 11.31
C ARG A 710 -4.47 -27.85 12.10
N PRO A 711 -3.97 -26.64 12.40
CA PRO A 711 -4.74 -25.62 13.12
C PRO A 711 -6.02 -25.20 12.39
N ILE A 712 -5.95 -24.94 11.07
CA ILE A 712 -7.12 -24.54 10.30
C ILE A 712 -8.09 -25.72 10.12
N VAL A 713 -7.57 -26.93 9.90
CA VAL A 713 -8.40 -28.15 9.81
C VAL A 713 -9.15 -28.41 11.12
N GLU A 714 -8.52 -28.27 12.28
CA GLU A 714 -9.22 -28.41 13.56
C GLU A 714 -10.28 -27.32 13.77
N LYS A 715 -10.04 -26.08 13.31
CA LYS A 715 -11.05 -25.00 13.33
C LYS A 715 -12.27 -25.36 12.48
N MET A 716 -12.04 -25.78 11.24
CA MET A 716 -13.09 -26.13 10.27
C MET A 716 -13.96 -27.32 10.69
N LYS A 717 -13.42 -28.26 11.49
CA LYS A 717 -14.23 -29.37 12.05
C LYS A 717 -15.42 -28.88 12.86
N GLY A 718 -15.33 -27.68 13.45
CA GLY A 718 -16.43 -27.05 14.19
C GLY A 718 -17.69 -26.83 13.35
N ILE A 719 -17.56 -26.77 12.03
CA ILE A 719 -18.68 -26.66 11.07
C ILE A 719 -18.85 -27.91 10.20
N ASN A 720 -18.32 -29.06 10.64
CA ASN A 720 -18.29 -30.31 9.88
C ASN A 720 -17.56 -30.20 8.53
N VAL A 721 -16.53 -29.36 8.44
CA VAL A 721 -15.62 -29.29 7.29
C VAL A 721 -14.30 -29.97 7.65
N GLY A 722 -13.90 -30.97 6.87
CA GLY A 722 -12.72 -31.79 7.11
C GLY A 722 -12.78 -33.15 6.40
N PRO A 723 -11.69 -33.93 6.40
CA PRO A 723 -11.59 -35.20 5.67
C PRO A 723 -12.71 -36.18 6.05
N GLY A 724 -13.60 -36.48 5.10
CA GLY A 724 -14.69 -37.44 5.26
C GLY A 724 -15.83 -37.02 6.20
N LEU A 725 -15.89 -35.74 6.58
CA LEU A 725 -17.03 -35.18 7.30
C LEU A 725 -18.20 -34.89 6.35
N GLU A 726 -19.39 -34.70 6.89
CA GLU A 726 -20.59 -34.31 6.15
C GLU A 726 -21.05 -32.94 6.64
N PHE A 727 -20.94 -31.93 5.76
CA PHE A 727 -21.40 -30.58 6.06
C PHE A 727 -22.93 -30.57 6.16
N ASP A 728 -23.48 -30.01 7.24
CA ASP A 728 -24.93 -29.84 7.41
C ASP A 728 -25.26 -28.36 7.24
N GLY A 729 -25.83 -27.97 6.10
CA GLY A 729 -26.15 -26.57 5.79
C GLY A 729 -27.10 -25.93 6.80
N LYS A 730 -27.82 -26.72 7.61
CA LYS A 730 -28.62 -26.20 8.73
C LYS A 730 -27.79 -25.45 9.77
N ILE A 731 -26.48 -25.70 9.85
CA ILE A 731 -25.58 -24.98 10.74
C ILE A 731 -25.50 -23.50 10.39
N LEU A 732 -25.74 -23.13 9.13
CA LEU A 732 -25.64 -21.76 8.62
C LEU A 732 -26.84 -20.87 9.00
N GLY A 733 -27.89 -21.45 9.59
CA GLY A 733 -29.08 -20.73 10.01
C GLY A 733 -30.01 -20.34 8.86
N GLU A 734 -30.93 -19.42 9.14
CA GLU A 734 -31.84 -18.85 8.14
C GLU A 734 -31.07 -17.94 7.15
N ASP A 735 -31.59 -17.78 5.93
CA ASP A 735 -30.97 -16.96 4.88
C ASP A 735 -29.53 -17.34 4.47
N ALA A 736 -29.12 -18.59 4.72
CA ALA A 736 -27.76 -19.07 4.45
C ALA A 736 -27.28 -18.82 3.02
N SER A 737 -28.17 -18.94 2.02
CA SER A 737 -27.85 -18.62 0.64
C SER A 737 -27.49 -17.14 0.47
N ALA A 738 -28.23 -16.20 1.07
CA ALA A 738 -27.95 -14.77 0.95
C ALA A 738 -26.64 -14.40 1.67
N GLN A 739 -26.42 -14.96 2.86
CA GLN A 739 -25.21 -14.74 3.65
C GLN A 739 -23.96 -15.30 2.96
N TRP A 740 -24.07 -16.43 2.26
CA TRP A 740 -23.00 -16.98 1.42
C TRP A 740 -22.58 -16.01 0.32
N HIS A 741 -23.54 -15.49 -0.45
CA HIS A 741 -23.23 -14.54 -1.53
C HIS A 741 -22.65 -13.24 -0.96
N GLN A 742 -23.20 -12.74 0.14
CA GLN A 742 -22.67 -11.55 0.82
C GLN A 742 -21.22 -11.78 1.31
N MET A 743 -20.92 -12.95 1.87
CA MET A 743 -19.56 -13.32 2.27
C MET A 743 -18.61 -13.33 1.07
N LEU A 744 -19.00 -13.95 -0.05
CA LEU A 744 -18.17 -13.96 -1.26
C LEU A 744 -17.95 -12.55 -1.82
N ASP A 745 -19.00 -11.73 -1.89
CA ASP A 745 -18.94 -10.36 -2.42
C ASP A 745 -18.04 -9.46 -1.57
N SER A 746 -18.12 -9.57 -0.24
CA SER A 746 -17.29 -8.79 0.71
C SER A 746 -15.84 -9.28 0.80
N MET A 747 -15.59 -10.56 0.54
CA MET A 747 -14.26 -11.16 0.64
C MET A 747 -13.38 -10.81 -0.56
N ASN A 748 -13.95 -10.70 -1.77
CA ASN A 748 -13.15 -10.46 -2.99
C ASN A 748 -12.33 -9.16 -2.95
N PRO A 749 -12.87 -7.99 -2.51
CA PRO A 749 -12.07 -6.78 -2.33
C PRO A 749 -10.95 -6.96 -1.29
N VAL A 750 -11.22 -7.66 -0.18
CA VAL A 750 -10.22 -7.90 0.88
C VAL A 750 -9.08 -8.76 0.36
N LEU A 751 -9.39 -9.85 -0.35
CA LEU A 751 -8.39 -10.71 -0.98
C LEU A 751 -7.60 -9.95 -2.07
N SER A 752 -8.25 -9.05 -2.80
CA SER A 752 -7.59 -8.20 -3.81
C SER A 752 -6.61 -7.21 -3.17
N THR A 753 -7.00 -6.54 -2.09
CA THR A 753 -6.10 -5.67 -1.32
C THR A 753 -4.96 -6.48 -0.70
N TYR A 754 -5.25 -7.67 -0.17
CA TYR A 754 -4.23 -8.56 0.36
C TYR A 754 -3.24 -8.99 -0.72
N PHE A 755 -3.72 -9.34 -1.92
CA PHE A 755 -2.90 -9.64 -3.08
C PHE A 755 -1.97 -8.48 -3.47
N LEU A 756 -2.51 -7.25 -3.51
CA LEU A 756 -1.70 -6.05 -3.77
C LEU A 756 -0.63 -5.79 -2.70
N SER A 757 -0.83 -6.25 -1.46
CA SER A 757 0.18 -6.09 -0.41
C SER A 757 1.46 -6.91 -0.61
N PHE A 758 1.44 -7.89 -1.54
CA PHE A 758 2.63 -8.66 -1.93
C PHE A 758 3.38 -8.04 -3.12
N THR A 759 2.91 -6.95 -3.74
CA THR A 759 3.62 -6.40 -4.91
C THR A 759 4.97 -5.80 -4.52
N GLU A 760 6.01 -6.15 -5.27
CA GLU A 760 7.33 -5.54 -5.18
C GLU A 760 7.59 -4.68 -6.42
N ASN A 761 8.17 -3.51 -6.21
CA ASN A 761 8.52 -2.59 -7.29
C ASN A 761 9.90 -2.95 -7.87
N ILE A 762 10.00 -2.92 -9.19
CA ILE A 762 11.27 -2.86 -9.93
C ILE A 762 11.11 -1.67 -10.87
N GLY A 763 11.67 -0.51 -10.51
CA GLY A 763 11.43 0.75 -11.22
C GLY A 763 9.93 1.07 -11.34
N GLY A 764 9.46 1.43 -12.54
CA GLY A 764 8.04 1.65 -12.85
C GLY A 764 7.21 0.39 -13.09
N TRP A 765 7.73 -0.79 -12.76
CA TRP A 765 7.08 -2.09 -12.93
C TRP A 765 6.84 -2.75 -11.59
N VAL A 766 5.80 -3.59 -11.50
CA VAL A 766 5.46 -4.36 -10.30
C VAL A 766 5.49 -5.85 -10.58
N TYR A 767 5.95 -6.67 -9.65
CA TYR A 767 5.86 -8.13 -9.74
C TYR A 767 5.48 -8.75 -8.39
N TYR A 768 5.14 -10.04 -8.42
CA TYR A 768 4.74 -10.79 -7.23
C TYR A 768 5.86 -11.73 -6.79
N PRO A 769 6.43 -11.56 -5.57
CA PRO A 769 7.55 -12.34 -5.05
C PRO A 769 7.06 -13.62 -4.35
N ASP A 770 8.00 -14.30 -3.69
CA ASP A 770 7.71 -15.41 -2.77
C ASP A 770 6.70 -14.96 -1.67
N PRO A 771 5.80 -15.84 -1.20
CA PRO A 771 5.80 -17.30 -1.36
C PRO A 771 4.94 -17.81 -2.53
N ILE A 772 4.88 -17.10 -3.67
CA ILE A 772 4.08 -17.52 -4.83
C ILE A 772 4.41 -18.97 -5.26
N ALA A 773 3.37 -19.77 -5.51
CA ALA A 773 3.42 -21.19 -5.86
C ALA A 773 3.91 -22.14 -4.73
N GLU A 774 4.46 -21.61 -3.63
CA GLU A 774 4.96 -22.34 -2.47
C GLU A 774 4.36 -21.77 -1.18
N TRP A 775 3.04 -21.82 -1.12
CA TRP A 775 2.20 -20.96 -0.27
C TRP A 775 2.38 -21.10 1.25
N GLY A 776 2.91 -22.24 1.72
CA GLY A 776 2.93 -22.57 3.14
C GLY A 776 1.53 -22.50 3.75
N THR A 777 1.39 -21.74 4.84
CA THR A 777 0.10 -21.50 5.52
C THR A 777 -0.55 -20.16 5.13
N ASP A 778 -0.10 -19.51 4.06
CA ASP A 778 -0.70 -18.27 3.55
C ASP A 778 -1.92 -18.59 2.66
N TYR A 779 -3.02 -19.00 3.30
CA TYR A 779 -4.23 -19.39 2.59
C TYR A 779 -4.89 -18.26 1.81
N PRO A 780 -4.96 -17.00 2.31
CA PRO A 780 -5.52 -15.91 1.53
C PRO A 780 -4.72 -15.63 0.26
N TYR A 781 -3.38 -15.63 0.32
CA TYR A 781 -2.54 -15.42 -0.87
C TYR A 781 -2.70 -16.58 -1.88
N ARG A 782 -2.75 -17.82 -1.39
CA ARG A 782 -3.04 -18.99 -2.23
C ARG A 782 -4.41 -18.90 -2.90
N ALA A 783 -5.44 -18.51 -2.16
CA ALA A 783 -6.81 -18.44 -2.66
C ALA A 783 -6.97 -17.37 -3.74
N ILE A 784 -6.36 -16.19 -3.57
CA ILE A 784 -6.46 -15.12 -4.57
C ILE A 784 -5.63 -15.43 -5.82
N ILE A 785 -4.41 -15.98 -5.69
CA ILE A 785 -3.66 -16.43 -6.88
C ILE A 785 -4.41 -17.55 -7.61
N ALA A 786 -5.06 -18.47 -6.91
CA ALA A 786 -5.89 -19.48 -7.55
C ALA A 786 -7.05 -18.87 -8.35
N GLN A 787 -7.55 -17.69 -8.01
CA GLN A 787 -8.57 -16.98 -8.77
C GLN A 787 -8.01 -16.28 -10.01
N VAL A 788 -6.84 -15.64 -9.91
CA VAL A 788 -6.35 -14.70 -10.93
C VAL A 788 -5.20 -15.25 -11.80
N ALA A 789 -4.44 -16.22 -11.30
CA ALA A 789 -3.27 -16.80 -11.95
C ALA A 789 -3.05 -18.27 -11.57
N PHE A 790 -4.09 -19.11 -11.73
CA PHE A 790 -4.03 -20.53 -11.35
C PHE A 790 -2.92 -21.29 -12.09
N GLY A 791 -2.03 -21.94 -11.34
CA GLY A 791 -0.84 -22.58 -11.89
C GLY A 791 0.33 -21.60 -12.11
N ALA A 792 0.39 -20.50 -11.34
CA ALA A 792 1.53 -19.61 -11.28
C ALA A 792 2.84 -20.38 -11.02
N ASN A 793 3.94 -19.90 -11.61
CA ASN A 793 5.27 -20.47 -11.39
C ASN A 793 5.89 -19.92 -10.11
N PRO A 794 6.75 -20.69 -9.41
CA PRO A 794 7.67 -20.14 -8.42
C PRO A 794 8.59 -19.08 -9.03
N THR A 795 9.05 -18.12 -8.23
CA THR A 795 9.87 -16.99 -8.69
C THR A 795 11.18 -17.43 -9.37
N TYR A 796 11.80 -18.52 -8.91
CA TYR A 796 13.02 -19.07 -9.51
C TYR A 796 12.80 -19.69 -10.91
N VAL A 797 11.55 -19.99 -11.28
CA VAL A 797 11.19 -20.44 -12.63
C VAL A 797 10.84 -19.25 -13.51
N ALA A 798 10.00 -18.35 -13.02
CA ALA A 798 9.63 -17.14 -13.74
C ALA A 798 9.08 -16.04 -12.83
N ILE A 799 9.37 -14.78 -13.17
CA ILE A 799 8.66 -13.61 -12.66
C ILE A 799 7.95 -12.86 -13.78
N TYR A 800 6.94 -12.07 -13.41
CA TYR A 800 6.06 -11.36 -14.33
C TYR A 800 5.96 -9.86 -14.00
N PRO A 801 7.02 -9.05 -14.18
CA PRO A 801 6.90 -7.61 -14.01
C PRO A 801 5.85 -7.03 -14.96
N GLU A 802 4.93 -6.23 -14.44
CA GLU A 802 3.86 -5.58 -15.20
C GLU A 802 3.85 -4.06 -14.99
N THR A 803 3.42 -3.33 -16.02
CA THR A 803 3.19 -1.89 -15.92
C THR A 803 2.09 -1.45 -16.88
N ALA A 804 1.33 -0.44 -16.46
CA ALA A 804 0.32 0.23 -17.27
C ALA A 804 0.62 1.73 -17.45
N TYR A 805 1.82 2.17 -17.09
CA TYR A 805 2.19 3.58 -16.99
C TYR A 805 3.47 3.88 -17.78
N ASP A 806 3.53 5.08 -18.37
CA ASP A 806 4.74 5.62 -18.99
C ASP A 806 5.66 6.30 -17.98
N SER A 807 6.82 6.80 -18.45
CA SER A 807 7.84 7.50 -17.66
C SER A 807 7.32 8.79 -17.00
N GLU A 808 6.20 9.34 -17.48
CA GLU A 808 5.50 10.49 -16.89
C GLU A 808 4.38 10.06 -15.91
N ASN A 809 4.33 8.77 -15.56
CA ASN A 809 3.31 8.14 -14.74
C ASN A 809 1.88 8.33 -15.30
N GLN A 810 1.75 8.47 -16.63
CA GLN A 810 0.46 8.50 -17.31
C GLN A 810 0.11 7.09 -17.78
N LYS A 811 -1.18 6.76 -17.71
CA LYS A 811 -1.63 5.46 -18.21
C LYS A 811 -1.36 5.36 -19.71
N VAL A 812 -0.74 4.26 -20.15
CA VAL A 812 -0.42 4.08 -21.57
C VAL A 812 -1.70 3.83 -22.37
N ASN A 813 -1.85 4.61 -23.45
CA ASN A 813 -3.02 4.57 -24.33
C ASN A 813 -2.55 4.67 -25.78
N GLY A 814 -2.91 3.68 -26.61
CA GLY A 814 -2.33 3.56 -27.95
C GLY A 814 -2.89 4.52 -29.00
N GLN A 815 -3.65 5.56 -28.59
CA GLN A 815 -3.77 6.79 -29.38
C GLN A 815 -2.45 7.55 -29.48
N ASN A 816 -1.50 7.24 -28.60
CA ASN A 816 -0.13 7.74 -28.65
C ASN A 816 0.80 6.64 -29.18
N SER A 817 1.98 7.05 -29.61
CA SER A 817 3.10 6.14 -29.87
C SER A 817 4.02 6.18 -28.67
N TYR A 818 4.68 5.07 -28.37
CA TYR A 818 5.65 5.00 -27.29
C TYR A 818 6.87 4.19 -27.71
N LEU A 819 7.97 4.39 -26.99
CA LEU A 819 9.22 3.66 -27.09
C LEU A 819 9.50 2.97 -25.76
N LEU A 820 9.83 1.67 -25.79
CA LEU A 820 10.40 0.96 -24.66
C LEU A 820 11.88 0.70 -24.99
N HIS A 821 12.77 1.48 -24.36
CA HIS A 821 14.20 1.48 -24.65
C HIS A 821 14.98 0.64 -23.64
N PHE A 822 15.79 -0.30 -24.14
CA PHE A 822 16.77 -1.04 -23.35
C PHE A 822 18.18 -0.57 -23.70
N ASP A 823 18.92 -0.04 -22.72
CA ASP A 823 20.35 0.28 -22.87
C ASP A 823 21.15 -0.96 -23.32
N GLU A 824 22.33 -0.73 -23.94
CA GLU A 824 23.30 -1.79 -24.23
C GLU A 824 23.59 -2.62 -22.96
N GLY A 825 23.35 -3.94 -23.04
CA GLY A 825 23.57 -4.87 -21.93
C GLY A 825 22.52 -4.84 -20.81
N MET A 826 21.43 -4.08 -20.94
CA MET A 826 20.35 -3.98 -19.95
C MET A 826 19.07 -4.72 -20.36
N LEU A 827 19.15 -5.70 -21.24
CA LEU A 827 18.06 -6.64 -21.49
C LEU A 827 17.70 -7.42 -20.19
N PRO A 828 16.47 -7.93 -20.05
CA PRO A 828 16.06 -8.66 -18.85
C PRO A 828 17.04 -9.80 -18.49
N PRO A 829 17.61 -9.78 -17.28
CA PRO A 829 18.68 -10.68 -16.89
C PRO A 829 18.12 -12.06 -16.55
N VAL A 830 18.66 -13.06 -17.23
CA VAL A 830 18.29 -14.47 -17.07
C VAL A 830 19.53 -15.31 -16.78
N LEU A 831 19.33 -16.40 -16.05
CA LEU A 831 20.32 -17.46 -15.88
C LEU A 831 20.49 -18.24 -17.19
N GLU A 832 21.53 -19.08 -17.27
CA GLU A 832 21.80 -19.90 -18.45
C GLU A 832 20.59 -20.77 -18.81
N GLY A 833 20.16 -20.70 -20.08
CA GLY A 833 18.97 -21.41 -20.58
C GLY A 833 17.64 -20.72 -20.29
N GLY A 834 17.65 -19.58 -19.58
CA GLY A 834 16.49 -18.70 -19.40
C GLY A 834 16.21 -17.84 -20.64
N PHE A 835 15.08 -17.13 -20.60
CA PHE A 835 14.65 -16.26 -21.69
C PHE A 835 13.69 -15.16 -21.21
N TRP A 836 13.45 -14.16 -22.06
CA TRP A 836 12.49 -13.10 -21.73
C TRP A 836 11.58 -12.69 -22.90
N SER A 837 10.44 -12.09 -22.56
CA SER A 837 9.53 -11.45 -23.51
C SER A 837 8.82 -10.24 -22.91
N VAL A 838 8.40 -9.30 -23.77
CA VAL A 838 7.50 -8.18 -23.46
C VAL A 838 6.22 -8.40 -24.25
N THR A 839 5.08 -8.55 -23.58
CA THR A 839 3.78 -8.79 -24.24
C THR A 839 2.82 -7.66 -23.94
N ALA A 840 2.09 -7.19 -24.95
CA ALA A 840 1.09 -6.13 -24.81
C ALA A 840 -0.33 -6.69 -24.71
N TYR A 841 -1.09 -6.19 -23.74
CA TYR A 841 -2.47 -6.58 -23.48
C TYR A 841 -3.37 -5.36 -23.47
N GLY A 842 -4.62 -5.52 -23.92
CA GLY A 842 -5.63 -4.49 -23.77
C GLY A 842 -6.00 -4.26 -22.30
N SER A 843 -6.80 -3.23 -22.05
CA SER A 843 -7.38 -2.98 -20.72
C SER A 843 -8.23 -4.13 -20.17
N ASP A 844 -8.71 -5.03 -21.05
CA ASP A 844 -9.40 -6.28 -20.69
C ASP A 844 -8.44 -7.46 -20.41
N SER A 845 -7.13 -7.22 -20.42
CA SER A 845 -6.07 -8.22 -20.24
C SER A 845 -6.03 -9.32 -21.31
N PHE A 846 -6.62 -9.10 -22.49
CA PHE A 846 -6.48 -10.01 -23.63
C PHE A 846 -5.47 -9.48 -24.66
N LEU A 847 -4.95 -10.39 -25.49
CA LEU A 847 -4.02 -10.04 -26.56
C LEU A 847 -4.72 -9.10 -27.56
N ILE A 848 -4.00 -8.08 -28.01
CA ILE A 848 -4.52 -7.03 -28.88
C ILE A 848 -4.54 -7.52 -30.34
N PRO A 849 -5.71 -7.63 -31.01
CA PRO A 849 -5.76 -8.00 -32.42
C PRO A 849 -4.94 -7.05 -33.30
N ASN A 850 -4.11 -7.60 -34.19
CA ASN A 850 -3.28 -6.81 -35.10
C ASN A 850 -2.99 -7.54 -36.41
N GLU A 851 -2.62 -6.79 -37.45
CA GLU A 851 -2.49 -7.29 -38.83
C GLU A 851 -1.32 -8.25 -39.08
N ILE A 852 -0.33 -8.28 -38.18
CA ILE A 852 0.85 -9.15 -38.29
C ILE A 852 0.83 -10.32 -37.31
N ASN A 853 -0.25 -10.47 -36.51
CA ASN A 853 -0.39 -11.47 -35.46
C ASN A 853 0.82 -11.53 -34.50
N ARG A 854 1.36 -10.37 -34.14
CA ARG A 854 2.45 -10.24 -33.16
C ARG A 854 1.91 -9.67 -31.86
N TYR A 855 2.12 -10.38 -30.77
CA TYR A 855 1.65 -9.94 -29.45
C TYR A 855 2.77 -9.73 -28.45
N SER A 856 3.97 -10.23 -28.74
CA SER A 856 5.16 -10.00 -27.93
C SER A 856 6.39 -9.72 -28.78
N ILE A 857 7.35 -9.04 -28.17
CA ILE A 857 8.76 -9.02 -28.58
C ILE A 857 9.53 -9.86 -27.57
N GLN A 858 10.40 -10.73 -28.06
CA GLN A 858 11.09 -11.75 -27.29
C GLN A 858 12.60 -11.64 -27.54
N ASP A 859 13.41 -12.17 -26.65
CA ASP A 859 14.86 -12.35 -26.86
C ASP A 859 15.21 -13.14 -28.13
N ARG A 860 14.27 -13.96 -28.62
CA ARG A 860 14.36 -14.73 -29.87
C ARG A 860 13.83 -13.99 -31.11
N SER A 861 13.23 -12.81 -30.93
CA SER A 861 12.66 -12.06 -32.05
C SER A 861 13.76 -11.54 -32.96
N ASN A 862 13.47 -11.46 -34.26
CA ASN A 862 14.37 -10.84 -35.23
C ASN A 862 14.30 -9.31 -35.13
N VAL A 863 14.75 -8.76 -34.01
CA VAL A 863 14.83 -7.32 -33.75
C VAL A 863 16.07 -6.72 -34.39
N THR A 864 16.00 -5.44 -34.73
CA THR A 864 17.15 -4.64 -35.17
C THR A 864 17.67 -3.87 -33.97
N TYR A 865 18.91 -4.14 -33.56
CA TYR A 865 19.60 -3.35 -32.54
C TYR A 865 20.08 -2.03 -33.13
N ASN A 866 20.15 -1.01 -32.29
CA ASN A 866 20.75 0.27 -32.63
C ASN A 866 22.27 0.14 -32.78
N ASP A 867 22.91 1.14 -33.39
CA ASP A 867 24.37 1.15 -33.63
C ASP A 867 25.20 1.07 -32.33
N ASP A 868 24.61 1.50 -31.21
CA ASP A 868 25.21 1.44 -29.86
C ASP A 868 24.92 0.13 -29.11
N GLY A 869 24.20 -0.81 -29.73
CA GLY A 869 23.84 -2.10 -29.12
C GLY A 869 22.60 -2.06 -28.23
N SER A 870 21.91 -0.91 -28.10
CA SER A 870 20.62 -0.80 -27.43
C SER A 870 19.48 -1.43 -28.26
N LEU A 871 18.35 -1.70 -27.61
CA LEU A 871 17.13 -2.21 -28.24
C LEU A 871 15.95 -1.27 -27.98
N ASP A 872 15.36 -0.80 -29.07
CA ASP A 872 14.10 -0.05 -29.04
C ASP A 872 12.92 -0.95 -29.40
N ILE A 873 11.85 -0.91 -28.62
CA ILE A 873 10.56 -1.51 -28.99
C ILE A 873 9.53 -0.39 -29.20
N LEU A 874 8.97 -0.32 -30.41
CA LEU A 874 7.94 0.67 -30.76
C LEU A 874 6.57 0.14 -30.34
N LEU A 875 5.88 0.85 -29.44
CA LEU A 875 4.54 0.54 -28.96
C LEU A 875 3.56 1.55 -29.57
N GLN A 876 2.97 1.23 -30.72
CA GLN A 876 2.06 2.14 -31.40
C GLN A 876 0.99 1.39 -32.22
N ALA A 877 -0.16 2.03 -32.44
CA ALA A 877 -1.25 1.48 -33.23
C ALA A 877 -0.99 1.54 -34.74
N GLU A 878 -0.36 2.61 -35.20
CA GLU A 878 -0.06 2.79 -36.62
C GLU A 878 1.17 2.00 -37.03
N LYS A 879 1.08 1.28 -38.15
CA LYS A 879 2.20 0.55 -38.74
C LYS A 879 3.35 1.53 -39.05
N PRO A 880 4.57 1.31 -38.51
CA PRO A 880 5.72 2.14 -38.86
C PRO A 880 6.27 1.79 -40.25
N ASP A 881 7.25 2.56 -40.70
CA ASP A 881 7.97 2.29 -41.95
C ASP A 881 8.61 0.88 -41.95
N ASP A 882 8.78 0.30 -43.15
CA ASP A 882 9.22 -1.08 -43.32
C ASP A 882 10.55 -1.41 -42.58
N GLU A 883 11.42 -0.41 -42.40
CA GLU A 883 12.72 -0.54 -41.72
C GLU A 883 12.59 -0.76 -40.19
N LEU A 884 11.49 -0.30 -39.57
CA LEU A 884 11.23 -0.39 -38.13
C LEU A 884 10.27 -1.53 -37.77
N LEU A 885 9.74 -2.26 -38.76
CA LEU A 885 8.77 -3.33 -38.54
C LEU A 885 9.27 -4.46 -37.65
N ASN A 886 10.58 -4.70 -37.60
CA ASN A 886 11.16 -5.73 -36.74
C ASN A 886 11.00 -5.43 -35.25
N ASN A 887 10.95 -4.15 -34.88
CA ASN A 887 10.95 -3.65 -33.51
C ASN A 887 9.56 -3.20 -33.05
N TRP A 888 8.56 -3.26 -33.94
CA TRP A 888 7.20 -2.84 -33.67
C TRP A 888 6.40 -3.91 -32.93
N LEU A 889 5.82 -3.52 -31.79
CA LEU A 889 4.80 -4.25 -31.07
C LEU A 889 3.46 -3.47 -31.18
N PRO A 890 2.51 -3.95 -32.00
CA PRO A 890 1.24 -3.25 -32.20
C PRO A 890 0.43 -3.15 -30.90
N VAL A 891 0.01 -1.93 -30.57
CA VAL A 891 -0.94 -1.64 -29.47
C VAL A 891 -2.23 -1.08 -30.06
N GLY A 892 -3.39 -1.32 -29.45
CA GLY A 892 -4.68 -0.84 -29.97
C GLY A 892 -4.86 0.67 -29.80
N ASN A 893 -6.00 1.25 -30.16
CA ASN A 893 -6.29 2.68 -29.92
C ASN A 893 -6.86 2.96 -28.49
N GLU A 894 -6.76 1.99 -27.60
CA GLU A 894 -7.31 2.03 -26.25
C GLU A 894 -6.18 1.92 -25.22
N ASP A 895 -6.53 2.00 -23.95
CA ASP A 895 -5.61 1.70 -22.84
C ASP A 895 -5.04 0.29 -22.99
N PHE A 896 -3.74 0.15 -22.73
CA PHE A 896 -3.04 -1.14 -22.72
C PHE A 896 -2.15 -1.26 -21.48
N HIS A 897 -1.58 -2.43 -21.26
CA HIS A 897 -0.52 -2.65 -20.28
C HIS A 897 0.47 -3.67 -20.85
N LEU A 898 1.68 -3.68 -20.28
CA LEU A 898 2.73 -4.61 -20.63
C LEU A 898 2.98 -5.59 -19.50
N ILE A 899 3.26 -6.84 -19.86
CA ILE A 899 3.84 -7.82 -18.95
C ILE A 899 5.15 -8.28 -19.55
N MET A 900 6.23 -8.11 -18.79
CA MET A 900 7.49 -8.80 -19.03
C MET A 900 7.45 -10.19 -18.43
N ARG A 901 7.84 -11.20 -19.20
CA ARG A 901 8.06 -12.55 -18.68
C ARG A 901 9.55 -12.78 -18.63
N ILE A 902 10.08 -13.08 -17.45
CA ILE A 902 11.51 -13.38 -17.25
C ILE A 902 11.59 -14.79 -16.72
N TYR A 903 11.98 -15.74 -17.57
CA TYR A 903 12.14 -17.16 -17.23
C TYR A 903 13.57 -17.47 -16.85
N LEU A 904 13.74 -18.21 -15.74
CA LEU A 904 15.00 -18.36 -15.00
C LEU A 904 15.61 -17.00 -14.66
N PRO A 905 14.90 -16.14 -13.92
CA PRO A 905 15.39 -14.81 -13.60
C PRO A 905 16.68 -14.89 -12.79
N ASP A 906 17.66 -14.07 -13.19
CA ASP A 906 18.85 -13.82 -12.35
C ASP A 906 18.47 -12.80 -11.27
N MET A 907 17.82 -13.31 -10.20
CA MET A 907 17.25 -12.47 -9.14
C MET A 907 18.29 -11.57 -8.46
N ASP A 908 19.55 -12.01 -8.37
CA ASP A 908 20.64 -11.20 -7.85
C ASP A 908 20.83 -9.96 -8.73
N LYS A 909 20.87 -10.10 -10.06
CA LYS A 909 20.97 -8.93 -10.95
C LYS A 909 19.71 -8.08 -10.93
N ILE A 910 18.53 -8.70 -10.95
CA ILE A 910 17.24 -8.00 -10.98
C ILE A 910 17.10 -7.07 -9.77
N THR A 911 17.53 -7.52 -8.60
CA THR A 911 17.38 -6.76 -7.34
C THR A 911 18.53 -5.80 -7.05
N THR A 912 19.65 -5.87 -7.79
CA THR A 912 20.86 -5.08 -7.47
C THR A 912 21.37 -4.17 -8.58
N THR A 913 21.37 -4.63 -9.84
CA THR A 913 22.16 -3.99 -10.92
C THR A 913 21.39 -3.79 -12.20
N TRP A 914 20.32 -4.55 -12.42
CA TRP A 914 19.48 -4.38 -13.61
C TRP A 914 18.59 -3.16 -13.47
N ARG A 915 18.59 -2.32 -14.51
CA ARG A 915 17.65 -1.22 -14.65
C ARG A 915 16.58 -1.65 -15.63
N VAL A 916 15.36 -1.78 -15.12
CA VAL A 916 14.19 -2.06 -15.95
C VAL A 916 13.96 -0.89 -16.93
N PRO A 917 13.53 -1.14 -18.18
CA PRO A 917 13.23 -0.08 -19.14
C PRO A 917 11.98 0.73 -18.72
N GLU A 918 11.96 2.01 -19.08
CA GLU A 918 10.76 2.87 -18.99
C GLU A 918 10.06 2.95 -20.35
N ILE A 919 8.74 3.17 -20.33
CA ILE A 919 7.95 3.45 -21.53
C ILE A 919 7.93 4.97 -21.73
N THR A 920 8.47 5.49 -22.82
CA THR A 920 8.47 6.94 -23.12
C THR A 920 7.54 7.26 -24.29
N ARG A 921 6.78 8.35 -24.23
CA ARG A 921 5.84 8.77 -25.30
C ARG A 921 6.53 9.45 -26.48
#